data_AF-A0AAD7C3G9-F1
#
_entry.id   AF-A0AAD7C3G9-F1
#
_cell.length_a   1.000
_cell.length_b   1.000
_cell.length_c   1.000
_cell.angle_alpha   90.00
_cell.angle_beta   90.00
_cell.angle_gamma   90.00
#
_symmetry.space_group_name_H-M   'P 1'
#
loop_
_entity.id
_entity.type
_entity.pdbx_description
1 polymer ?
#
loop_
_entity_poly.entity_id
_entity_poly.type
_entity_poly.pdbx_seq_one_letter_code
_entity_poly.pdbx_strand_id
1 'polypeptide(L)'
;MASKPIREYDAKLLVAHWLPKAPAPIADYPAVSADFKYPKPRVAQFNWSEEDTTDKYLASPSWVDPTGTKLVAKPDVLIKRRGKAGLLAINKTWDGPEGAKAWIKQRAGKPVKVEHTTGVLTTFIIEPFVPHPSNTEYYICINSGREGDAIIFTHEGGVDVGDVDAKAVRLQIPLAALAVPGSFPSRDTIKSTLLAAVPAASKDALTDFILRLYAVYVHLHFTYLEINPLVCLENGDIHFLDMAAKLDQTADSICGPMWAVARDLALYEESLTGAPAAKKAGSIQADRGPPMVFPAPFGRQLTTEEAYIQKLDASTGASLKLTVLNPHGRIWTMVAGGGASVVYSDAIAAHGFAGELANYGEYSGAPTEGQTYEYARTVIDLITRGTPHPEGKILIIGGGIANFTNVAATFKGIIRALKEFKGGLVHHNVKIYVRRGGPNYQEGLRAMRLLGESLGVPIKVYGPDTHITDIVPIALGIDLSKKAAPVPISIPSSGATTPAAAAIDVHDPSDPAVGTIHPSGERTQLADHIVHFEQGTSHGTRPWFRPFDDVTRSFVYGLQPRAIQGMLDFDYSCGRKTPSVAAMIYPFGGHHIQKFYWGTKETLLPVYTSIEEAVGKHPDVDVVVNFASSRSVYSSTLEIFKFSAQLRSVALIAEGVPERHARDLLYRAKELGVLVIGPATVGGIKPGCFRIGNSGGMMDNITASKLYRPGSVGYVSKSGGMSNELNNILSLVTNGTYEGIAIGGDRYPGSTFIDHLLRYEADPNCKMLVLLGEVGGVEEYRVIEAVKSGKIRKPIVAWAIGTCAKMFATEVQFGHAGSMADSEMETADAKNKAMRAAGFIVPETFEELPQALKDTYQGLVSQGVILEKAEADPPVIPMDYKWAQELGLIRKPAAFISTISDERGQELLYAGMRISDVFKEDIGLGGVVSLLWFKRRLQPWATKFIEMVLMLTADHGPAVSGAMNTIVATRAGKDLISSLASGLLTIGSRFGGALDEAASMFSEARDTGLTPREFVDNARKANKLISGIGHKIKSVNNPDLRVELVKEYVRNNFPSHSLLDYALAVEKVTTQKKDTLILNVDGCIAVCFVDLLRDSGAFTREEADEYIKIGTLNGLFVLGRSIGFIGHHLDQKRLRSPLYRHPADDIFINMAEVSTPRVLGRMA
;
A
#
# COMPACT_ATOMS: atom_id res chain seq x y z
N MET A 1 9.89 -8.11 6.96
CA MET A 1 10.78 -8.11 5.76
C MET A 1 12.21 -7.91 6.23
N ALA A 2 13.24 -8.58 5.70
CA ALA A 2 14.51 -8.72 6.44
C ALA A 2 15.76 -8.88 5.54
N SER A 3 16.95 -8.89 6.17
CA SER A 3 18.14 -9.64 5.72
C SER A 3 17.77 -11.01 5.12
N LYS A 4 18.01 -11.21 3.82
CA LYS A 4 17.73 -12.45 3.07
C LYS A 4 19.00 -13.05 2.49
N PRO A 5 19.21 -14.36 2.61
CA PRO A 5 20.33 -15.03 1.93
C PRO A 5 20.16 -14.96 0.42
N ILE A 6 21.29 -14.85 -0.29
CA ILE A 6 21.39 -15.00 -1.74
C ILE A 6 22.26 -16.19 -2.09
N ARG A 7 22.15 -16.68 -3.34
CA ARG A 7 23.00 -17.76 -3.84
C ARG A 7 24.47 -17.30 -3.94
N GLU A 8 25.38 -18.26 -3.89
CA GLU A 8 26.82 -17.99 -4.03
C GLU A 8 27.11 -17.39 -5.41
N TYR A 9 26.44 -17.90 -6.45
CA TYR A 9 26.54 -17.36 -7.80
C TYR A 9 26.20 -15.87 -7.87
N ASP A 10 25.07 -15.46 -7.29
CA ASP A 10 24.65 -14.07 -7.28
C ASP A 10 25.62 -13.20 -6.46
N ALA A 11 26.09 -13.70 -5.31
CA ALA A 11 27.10 -13.02 -4.47
C ALA A 11 28.43 -12.78 -5.21
N LYS A 12 28.92 -13.80 -5.95
CA LYS A 12 30.13 -13.70 -6.78
C LYS A 12 29.97 -12.70 -7.91
N LEU A 13 28.82 -12.65 -8.58
CA LEU A 13 28.54 -11.66 -9.62
C LEU A 13 28.48 -10.23 -9.06
N LEU A 14 27.78 -10.02 -7.94
CA LEU A 14 27.72 -8.73 -7.25
C LEU A 14 29.12 -8.20 -6.91
N VAL A 15 29.92 -9.00 -6.20
CA VAL A 15 31.27 -8.58 -5.80
C VAL A 15 32.17 -8.41 -7.03
N ALA A 16 32.21 -9.34 -7.98
CA ALA A 16 33.06 -9.20 -9.17
C ALA A 16 32.70 -7.98 -10.04
N HIS A 17 31.42 -7.62 -10.14
CA HIS A 17 30.96 -6.43 -10.88
C HIS A 17 31.39 -5.13 -10.21
N TRP A 18 31.22 -5.06 -8.88
CA TRP A 18 31.29 -3.82 -8.11
C TRP A 18 32.64 -3.60 -7.41
N LEU A 19 33.48 -4.62 -7.20
CA LEU A 19 34.82 -4.48 -6.61
C LEU A 19 35.79 -3.57 -7.41
N PRO A 20 35.88 -3.66 -8.76
CA PRO A 20 36.67 -2.70 -9.54
C PRO A 20 35.99 -1.33 -9.65
N LYS A 21 34.65 -1.29 -9.56
CA LYS A 21 33.84 -0.07 -9.55
C LYS A 21 33.54 0.43 -8.14
N ALA A 22 34.25 -0.07 -7.13
CA ALA A 22 33.95 0.22 -5.73
C ALA A 22 33.98 1.75 -5.60
N PRO A 23 32.89 2.39 -5.13
CA PRO A 23 32.74 3.83 -5.23
C PRO A 23 33.99 4.47 -4.65
N ALA A 24 34.69 5.27 -5.48
CA ALA A 24 35.99 5.83 -5.11
C ALA A 24 35.82 6.47 -3.73
N PRO A 25 36.51 5.94 -2.70
CA PRO A 25 36.23 6.34 -1.34
C PRO A 25 36.48 7.84 -1.25
N ILE A 26 35.49 8.51 -0.65
CA ILE A 26 35.19 9.93 -0.82
C ILE A 26 36.41 10.80 -0.49
N ALA A 27 36.45 12.01 -1.07
CA ALA A 27 37.58 12.96 -0.99
C ALA A 27 38.32 12.95 0.37
N ASP A 28 39.66 13.02 0.29
CA ASP A 28 40.65 12.83 1.37
C ASP A 28 40.93 11.38 1.80
N TYR A 29 40.63 10.40 0.95
CA TYR A 29 41.01 9.00 1.18
C TYR A 29 42.47 8.65 0.79
N PRO A 30 43.22 7.86 1.59
CA PRO A 30 44.57 7.42 1.26
C PRO A 30 44.57 6.43 0.08
N ALA A 31 45.26 6.80 -1.01
CA ALA A 31 45.27 6.12 -2.30
C ALA A 31 45.19 4.56 -2.25
N VAL A 32 44.06 4.02 -2.70
CA VAL A 32 43.98 2.65 -3.23
C VAL A 32 44.76 2.58 -4.55
N SER A 33 45.35 1.42 -4.85
CA SER A 33 46.11 1.26 -6.09
C SER A 33 45.21 1.42 -7.32
N ALA A 34 45.68 2.13 -8.34
CA ALA A 34 45.03 2.16 -9.64
C ALA A 34 45.09 0.78 -10.32
N ASP A 35 46.19 0.06 -10.14
CA ASP A 35 46.44 -1.28 -10.68
C ASP A 35 45.88 -2.38 -9.75
N PHE A 36 44.58 -2.32 -9.45
CA PHE A 36 43.92 -3.37 -8.67
C PHE A 36 43.60 -4.58 -9.56
N LYS A 37 44.33 -5.68 -9.38
CA LYS A 37 43.99 -6.98 -9.98
C LYS A 37 42.74 -7.55 -9.32
N TYR A 38 41.69 -7.78 -10.11
CA TYR A 38 40.46 -8.44 -9.64
C TYR A 38 40.16 -9.69 -10.47
N PRO A 39 39.61 -10.76 -9.86
CA PRO A 39 39.22 -11.94 -10.59
C PRO A 39 38.04 -11.63 -11.52
N LYS A 40 38.18 -11.92 -12.82
CA LYS A 40 37.03 -11.94 -13.74
C LYS A 40 36.03 -13.01 -13.28
N PRO A 41 34.72 -12.75 -13.27
CA PRO A 41 33.72 -13.73 -12.83
C PRO A 41 33.59 -14.86 -13.86
N ARG A 42 34.39 -15.92 -13.68
CA ARG A 42 34.21 -17.21 -14.37
C ARG A 42 33.37 -18.12 -13.50
N VAL A 43 32.07 -17.86 -13.50
CA VAL A 43 31.05 -18.67 -12.82
C VAL A 43 29.96 -19.03 -13.81
N ALA A 44 29.35 -20.20 -13.64
CA ALA A 44 28.15 -20.60 -14.36
C ALA A 44 27.21 -21.34 -13.40
N GLN A 45 25.91 -21.04 -13.51
CA GLN A 45 24.87 -21.68 -12.71
C GLN A 45 24.02 -22.59 -13.59
N PHE A 46 23.74 -23.80 -13.10
CA PHE A 46 22.87 -24.77 -13.74
C PHE A 46 21.65 -25.01 -12.86
N ASN A 47 20.46 -24.85 -13.43
CA ASN A 47 19.19 -25.04 -12.75
C ASN A 47 18.47 -26.23 -13.38
N TRP A 48 18.38 -27.33 -12.64
CA TRP A 48 17.62 -28.51 -13.01
C TRP A 48 16.12 -28.29 -12.79
N SER A 49 15.30 -28.84 -13.69
CA SER A 49 13.84 -28.86 -13.64
C SER A 49 13.35 -30.25 -14.04
N GLU A 50 12.24 -30.70 -13.46
CA GLU A 50 11.55 -31.93 -13.88
C GLU A 50 11.07 -31.87 -15.34
N GLU A 51 10.83 -30.65 -15.87
CA GLU A 51 10.37 -30.42 -17.24
C GLU A 51 11.50 -30.58 -18.30
N ASP A 52 12.78 -30.44 -17.92
CA ASP A 52 13.90 -30.60 -18.86
C ASP A 52 14.42 -32.05 -18.87
N THR A 53 13.68 -32.92 -19.57
CA THR A 53 14.11 -34.30 -19.83
C THR A 53 15.25 -34.42 -20.85
N THR A 54 15.82 -33.30 -21.31
CA THR A 54 16.78 -33.25 -22.44
C THR A 54 18.21 -32.84 -22.05
N ASP A 55 18.50 -32.72 -20.75
CA ASP A 55 19.79 -32.22 -20.20
C ASP A 55 20.24 -30.87 -20.80
N LYS A 56 19.32 -30.05 -21.34
CA LYS A 56 19.68 -28.75 -21.96
C LYS A 56 20.22 -27.76 -20.93
N TYR A 57 19.78 -27.87 -19.68
CA TYR A 57 20.35 -27.17 -18.54
C TYR A 57 21.85 -27.45 -18.29
N LEU A 58 22.45 -28.47 -18.94
CA LEU A 58 23.88 -28.81 -18.89
C LEU A 58 24.64 -28.44 -20.18
N ALA A 59 24.32 -27.30 -20.77
CA ALA A 59 25.15 -26.69 -21.82
C ALA A 59 26.50 -26.25 -21.24
N SER A 60 27.61 -26.48 -21.97
CA SER A 60 28.93 -25.99 -21.54
C SER A 60 28.97 -24.46 -21.56
N PRO A 61 29.48 -23.78 -20.52
CA PRO A 61 29.68 -22.34 -20.57
C PRO A 61 30.70 -21.96 -21.63
N SER A 62 30.55 -20.77 -22.22
CA SER A 62 31.42 -20.24 -23.28
C SER A 62 32.89 -20.09 -22.88
N TRP A 63 33.19 -19.96 -21.58
CA TRP A 63 34.55 -19.84 -21.04
C TRP A 63 35.21 -21.19 -20.67
N VAL A 64 34.51 -22.31 -20.83
CA VAL A 64 34.98 -23.65 -20.47
C VAL A 64 35.41 -24.41 -21.73
N ASP A 65 36.71 -24.69 -21.88
CA ASP A 65 37.17 -25.81 -22.73
C ASP A 65 36.74 -27.11 -22.04
N PRO A 66 35.88 -27.94 -22.67
CA PRO A 66 35.31 -29.11 -22.02
C PRO A 66 36.31 -30.18 -21.57
N THR A 67 37.48 -30.24 -22.22
CA THR A 67 38.49 -31.28 -22.03
C THR A 67 39.74 -30.78 -21.32
N GLY A 68 40.13 -29.51 -21.51
CA GLY A 68 41.30 -28.90 -20.87
C GLY A 68 41.01 -28.18 -19.55
N THR A 69 39.85 -27.55 -19.39
CA THR A 69 39.58 -26.70 -18.20
C THR A 69 39.36 -27.55 -16.96
N LYS A 70 40.16 -27.32 -15.91
CA LYS A 70 39.90 -27.89 -14.58
C LYS A 70 38.90 -27.02 -13.82
N LEU A 71 37.90 -27.67 -13.23
CA LEU A 71 36.74 -27.06 -12.62
C LEU A 71 36.54 -27.55 -11.17
N VAL A 72 35.84 -26.72 -10.41
CA VAL A 72 35.11 -27.11 -9.20
C VAL A 72 33.61 -27.07 -9.52
N ALA A 73 32.87 -28.07 -9.06
CA ALA A 73 31.41 -28.11 -9.14
C ALA A 73 30.82 -28.39 -7.76
N LYS A 74 29.77 -27.65 -7.40
CA LYS A 74 29.14 -27.69 -6.07
C LYS A 74 27.67 -27.26 -6.12
N PRO A 75 26.81 -27.72 -5.18
CA PRO A 75 25.43 -27.28 -5.12
C PRO A 75 25.35 -25.83 -4.62
N ASP A 76 24.43 -25.06 -5.19
CA ASP A 76 24.20 -23.64 -4.93
C ASP A 76 22.75 -23.42 -4.46
N VAL A 77 22.42 -24.13 -3.37
CA VAL A 77 21.09 -24.16 -2.72
C VAL A 77 21.21 -23.87 -1.21
N LEU A 78 22.06 -22.90 -0.85
CA LEU A 78 22.33 -22.44 0.52
C LEU A 78 22.89 -23.50 1.51
N ILE A 79 23.47 -24.59 1.01
CA ILE A 79 24.12 -25.61 1.86
C ILE A 79 25.46 -25.08 2.38
N LYS A 80 25.60 -24.98 3.71
CA LYS A 80 26.89 -24.75 4.38
C LYS A 80 27.71 -26.05 4.47
N ARG A 81 29.02 -25.94 4.70
CA ARG A 81 29.94 -27.09 4.96
C ARG A 81 29.97 -28.16 3.84
N ARG A 82 29.72 -27.78 2.57
CA ARG A 82 29.63 -28.68 1.40
C ARG A 82 30.79 -29.66 1.25
N GLY A 83 32.02 -29.25 1.59
CA GLY A 83 33.19 -30.14 1.60
C GLY A 83 33.04 -31.32 2.57
N LYS A 84 32.65 -31.07 3.82
CA LYS A 84 32.44 -32.11 4.84
C LYS A 84 31.23 -33.00 4.54
N ALA A 85 30.27 -32.50 3.76
CA ALA A 85 29.13 -33.28 3.24
C ALA A 85 29.46 -34.12 1.98
N GLY A 86 30.69 -34.07 1.44
CA GLY A 86 31.04 -34.78 0.20
C GLY A 86 30.37 -34.21 -1.07
N LEU A 87 29.97 -32.93 -1.03
CA LEU A 87 29.21 -32.24 -2.08
C LEU A 87 30.07 -31.31 -2.95
N LEU A 88 31.38 -31.59 -3.07
CA LEU A 88 32.29 -30.89 -3.97
C LEU A 88 32.89 -31.87 -4.98
N ALA A 89 32.83 -31.55 -6.27
CA ALA A 89 33.71 -32.11 -7.29
C ALA A 89 34.88 -31.14 -7.48
N ILE A 90 36.11 -31.57 -7.23
CA ILE A 90 37.31 -30.71 -7.28
C ILE A 90 38.25 -31.25 -8.36
N ASN A 91 38.89 -30.35 -9.12
CA ASN A 91 39.86 -30.67 -10.17
C ASN A 91 39.33 -31.65 -11.24
N LYS A 92 38.08 -31.46 -11.68
CA LYS A 92 37.45 -32.26 -12.75
C LYS A 92 37.40 -31.47 -14.06
N THR A 93 37.42 -32.16 -15.19
CA THR A 93 37.07 -31.58 -16.51
C THR A 93 35.55 -31.39 -16.60
N TRP A 94 35.05 -30.69 -17.62
CA TRP A 94 33.59 -30.58 -17.82
C TRP A 94 33.00 -31.93 -18.26
N ASP A 95 33.53 -32.46 -19.36
CA ASP A 95 33.15 -33.74 -19.93
C ASP A 95 34.03 -34.90 -19.39
N GLY A 96 33.62 -36.12 -19.71
CA GLY A 96 34.23 -37.38 -19.24
C GLY A 96 33.38 -38.09 -18.17
N PRO A 97 33.64 -39.38 -17.89
CA PRO A 97 32.85 -40.19 -16.96
C PRO A 97 32.94 -39.69 -15.50
N GLU A 98 34.06 -39.05 -15.13
CA GLU A 98 34.24 -38.37 -13.84
C GLU A 98 34.15 -36.83 -13.96
N GLY A 99 33.70 -36.31 -15.10
CA GLY A 99 33.59 -34.87 -15.35
C GLY A 99 32.52 -34.19 -14.48
N ALA A 100 32.63 -32.88 -14.34
CA ALA A 100 31.68 -32.05 -13.60
C ALA A 100 30.24 -32.24 -14.09
N LYS A 101 30.04 -32.37 -15.41
CA LYS A 101 28.73 -32.62 -16.02
C LYS A 101 28.11 -33.95 -15.57
N ALA A 102 28.92 -35.02 -15.53
CA ALA A 102 28.48 -36.33 -15.04
C ALA A 102 28.18 -36.31 -13.53
N TRP A 103 29.02 -35.62 -12.75
CA TRP A 103 28.85 -35.46 -11.31
C TRP A 103 27.56 -34.70 -10.94
N ILE A 104 27.23 -33.63 -11.69
CA ILE A 104 25.98 -32.88 -11.55
C ILE A 104 24.80 -33.78 -11.93
N LYS A 105 24.82 -34.42 -13.11
CA LYS A 105 23.74 -35.30 -13.57
C LYS A 105 23.47 -36.48 -12.62
N GLN A 106 24.49 -36.97 -11.89
CA GLN A 106 24.32 -38.00 -10.88
C GLN A 106 23.51 -37.51 -9.65
N ARG A 107 23.48 -36.20 -9.37
CA ARG A 107 22.93 -35.57 -8.15
C ARG A 107 21.71 -34.68 -8.37
N ALA A 108 21.58 -34.09 -9.54
CA ALA A 108 20.47 -33.22 -9.90
C ALA A 108 19.12 -33.95 -9.74
N GLY A 109 18.15 -33.28 -9.12
CA GLY A 109 16.82 -33.83 -8.85
C GLY A 109 16.78 -34.92 -7.76
N LYS A 110 17.89 -35.21 -7.06
CA LYS A 110 17.91 -36.24 -6.01
C LYS A 110 17.91 -35.63 -4.60
N PRO A 111 17.22 -36.27 -3.63
CA PRO A 111 17.29 -35.87 -2.24
C PRO A 111 18.66 -36.20 -1.65
N VAL A 112 19.19 -35.28 -0.85
CA VAL A 112 20.41 -35.41 -0.06
C VAL A 112 20.10 -34.97 1.36
N LYS A 113 20.61 -35.71 2.35
CA LYS A 113 20.59 -35.31 3.76
C LYS A 113 21.90 -34.62 4.12
N VAL A 114 21.83 -33.40 4.62
CA VAL A 114 22.96 -32.63 5.17
C VAL A 114 22.65 -32.32 6.63
N GLU A 115 23.50 -32.78 7.54
CA GLU A 115 23.28 -32.74 8.99
C GLU A 115 21.89 -33.32 9.36
N HIS A 116 20.94 -32.50 9.79
CA HIS A 116 19.58 -32.92 10.14
C HIS A 116 18.56 -32.73 9.00
N THR A 117 18.89 -31.98 7.95
CA THR A 117 17.96 -31.51 6.92
C THR A 117 18.07 -32.33 5.63
N THR A 118 16.93 -32.76 5.08
CA THR A 118 16.87 -33.45 3.78
C THR A 118 16.29 -32.53 2.73
N GLY A 119 16.96 -32.36 1.58
CA GLY A 119 16.50 -31.50 0.49
C GLY A 119 16.98 -31.96 -0.87
N VAL A 120 16.32 -31.51 -1.94
CA VAL A 120 16.64 -31.88 -3.33
C VAL A 120 17.67 -30.91 -3.92
N LEU A 121 18.68 -31.42 -4.60
CA LEU A 121 19.68 -30.60 -5.29
C LEU A 121 19.17 -30.16 -6.67
N THR A 122 18.67 -28.94 -6.77
CA THR A 122 18.13 -28.35 -8.01
C THR A 122 19.10 -27.37 -8.69
N THR A 123 19.91 -26.63 -7.94
CA THR A 123 20.84 -25.64 -8.49
C THR A 123 22.29 -25.99 -8.16
N PHE A 124 23.17 -25.85 -9.15
CA PHE A 124 24.61 -26.07 -9.06
C PHE A 124 25.37 -24.86 -9.61
N ILE A 125 26.56 -24.60 -9.06
CA ILE A 125 27.52 -23.62 -9.57
C ILE A 125 28.81 -24.36 -9.99
N ILE A 126 29.40 -23.90 -11.10
CA ILE A 126 30.77 -24.27 -11.50
C ILE A 126 31.66 -23.06 -11.67
N GLU A 127 32.95 -23.29 -11.46
CA GLU A 127 34.00 -22.28 -11.42
C GLU A 127 35.36 -22.94 -11.70
N PRO A 128 36.38 -22.21 -12.20
CA PRO A 128 37.72 -22.76 -12.40
C PRO A 128 38.31 -23.34 -11.11
N PHE A 129 38.96 -24.48 -11.23
CA PHE A 129 39.84 -24.97 -10.16
C PHE A 129 41.09 -24.08 -10.09
N VAL A 130 41.36 -23.54 -8.90
CA VAL A 130 42.56 -22.74 -8.61
C VAL A 130 43.53 -23.61 -7.82
N PRO A 131 44.66 -24.06 -8.41
CA PRO A 131 45.70 -24.75 -7.66
C PRO A 131 46.41 -23.76 -6.73
N HIS A 132 46.41 -24.02 -5.42
CA HIS A 132 47.03 -23.18 -4.41
C HIS A 132 47.45 -24.02 -3.19
N PRO A 133 48.48 -23.61 -2.43
CA PRO A 133 48.84 -24.24 -1.17
C PRO A 133 48.00 -23.69 -0.01
N SER A 134 47.67 -24.51 0.99
CA SER A 134 46.76 -24.14 2.08
C SER A 134 47.21 -22.93 2.93
N ASN A 135 48.50 -22.61 2.97
CA ASN A 135 49.00 -21.40 3.63
C ASN A 135 48.68 -20.08 2.88
N THR A 136 47.98 -20.16 1.75
CA THR A 136 47.41 -19.01 1.03
C THR A 136 45.88 -18.91 1.17
N GLU A 137 45.25 -19.80 1.97
CA GLU A 137 43.84 -19.72 2.34
C GLU A 137 43.65 -18.81 3.57
N TYR A 138 42.83 -17.78 3.41
CA TYR A 138 42.43 -16.82 4.43
C TYR A 138 40.92 -16.92 4.68
N TYR A 139 40.46 -16.38 5.80
CA TYR A 139 39.03 -16.20 6.13
C TYR A 139 38.70 -14.72 6.22
N ILE A 140 37.57 -14.30 5.64
CA ILE A 140 36.96 -13.00 5.96
C ILE A 140 35.44 -13.09 6.09
N CYS A 141 34.90 -12.41 7.09
CA CYS A 141 33.46 -12.15 7.22
C CYS A 141 33.21 -10.68 7.56
N ILE A 142 32.14 -10.11 7.00
CA ILE A 142 31.63 -8.78 7.32
C ILE A 142 30.17 -8.96 7.75
N ASN A 143 29.82 -8.52 8.97
CA ASN A 143 28.46 -8.61 9.50
C ASN A 143 27.97 -7.26 10.04
N SER A 144 26.67 -7.00 9.84
CA SER A 144 25.99 -5.80 10.36
C SER A 144 25.42 -6.08 11.74
N GLY A 145 25.79 -5.26 12.74
CA GLY A 145 25.21 -5.24 14.08
C GLY A 145 24.57 -3.88 14.42
N ARG A 146 23.95 -3.79 15.61
CA ARG A 146 23.22 -2.58 16.05
C ARG A 146 24.11 -1.33 16.16
N GLU A 147 25.33 -1.47 16.67
CA GLU A 147 26.24 -0.34 16.93
C GLU A 147 27.27 -0.09 15.79
N GLY A 148 27.25 -0.90 14.73
CA GLY A 148 28.21 -0.82 13.63
C GLY A 148 28.28 -2.08 12.76
N ASP A 149 29.22 -2.10 11.82
CA ASP A 149 29.59 -3.32 11.07
C ASP A 149 30.90 -3.87 11.67
N ALA A 150 31.13 -5.20 11.68
CA ALA A 150 32.41 -5.77 12.07
C ALA A 150 33.05 -6.54 10.91
N ILE A 151 34.37 -6.38 10.75
CA ILE A 151 35.19 -7.17 9.83
C ILE A 151 35.97 -8.19 10.66
N ILE A 152 35.73 -9.47 10.39
CA ILE A 152 36.31 -10.63 11.06
C ILE A 152 37.29 -11.28 10.09
N PHE A 153 38.54 -11.53 10.51
CA PHE A 153 39.59 -12.07 9.64
C PHE A 153 40.45 -13.12 10.37
N THR A 154 40.85 -14.18 9.68
CA THR A 154 41.98 -15.02 10.12
C THR A 154 42.88 -15.44 8.96
N HIS A 155 44.14 -15.67 9.28
CA HIS A 155 45.19 -16.15 8.39
C HIS A 155 45.21 -17.69 8.26
N GLU A 156 44.35 -18.38 9.02
CA GLU A 156 44.09 -19.82 8.89
C GLU A 156 42.71 -20.02 8.24
N GLY A 157 42.62 -19.93 6.92
CA GLY A 157 41.37 -20.16 6.17
C GLY A 157 41.04 -21.64 5.94
N GLY A 158 40.06 -21.88 5.06
CA GLY A 158 39.76 -23.20 4.50
C GLY A 158 38.70 -24.00 5.27
N VAL A 159 38.57 -25.28 4.89
CA VAL A 159 37.52 -26.20 5.37
C VAL A 159 37.67 -26.55 6.86
N ASP A 160 38.88 -26.45 7.40
CA ASP A 160 39.25 -26.85 8.76
C ASP A 160 39.69 -25.68 9.66
N VAL A 161 39.24 -24.46 9.35
CA VAL A 161 39.45 -23.26 10.18
C VAL A 161 39.11 -23.47 11.67
N GLY A 162 38.09 -24.28 11.96
CA GLY A 162 37.67 -24.62 13.33
C GLY A 162 36.75 -23.56 13.94
N ASP A 163 36.97 -23.22 15.21
CA ASP A 163 36.28 -22.11 15.86
C ASP A 163 36.86 -20.77 15.38
N VAL A 164 36.19 -20.16 14.40
CA VAL A 164 36.54 -18.85 13.85
C VAL A 164 36.45 -17.78 14.92
N ASP A 165 35.45 -17.82 15.81
CA ASP A 165 35.19 -16.75 16.77
C ASP A 165 36.24 -16.67 17.89
N ALA A 166 36.90 -17.78 18.19
CA ALA A 166 38.06 -17.85 19.08
C ALA A 166 39.39 -17.47 18.40
N LYS A 167 39.54 -17.73 17.09
CA LYS A 167 40.79 -17.54 16.33
C LYS A 167 40.91 -16.20 15.62
N ALA A 168 39.81 -15.63 15.16
CA ALA A 168 39.80 -14.50 14.24
C ALA A 168 39.97 -13.16 14.97
N VAL A 169 40.77 -12.28 14.35
CA VAL A 169 40.85 -10.87 14.75
C VAL A 169 39.64 -10.12 14.20
N ARG A 170 39.13 -9.17 15.00
CA ARG A 170 37.91 -8.40 14.68
C ARG A 170 38.22 -6.91 14.68
N LEU A 171 37.83 -6.22 13.60
CA LEU A 171 37.82 -4.76 13.49
C LEU A 171 36.36 -4.29 13.53
N GLN A 172 35.99 -3.59 14.60
CA GLN A 172 34.67 -2.98 14.71
C GLN A 172 34.66 -1.60 14.04
N ILE A 173 33.72 -1.39 13.11
CA ILE A 173 33.49 -0.11 12.44
C ILE A 173 32.20 0.50 13.03
N PRO A 174 32.30 1.51 13.90
CA PRO A 174 31.14 2.08 14.60
C PRO A 174 30.27 2.92 13.65
N LEU A 175 28.99 3.10 13.98
CA LEU A 175 28.06 3.96 13.23
C LEU A 175 28.40 5.48 13.24
N ALA A 176 29.39 5.90 14.02
CA ALA A 176 29.97 7.25 13.95
C ALA A 176 30.79 7.45 12.66
N ALA A 177 31.52 6.39 12.28
CA ALA A 177 31.94 6.19 10.91
C ALA A 177 30.71 5.79 10.07
N LEU A 178 30.78 5.85 8.73
CA LEU A 178 29.62 5.65 7.82
C LEU A 178 28.57 6.78 7.87
N ALA A 179 28.16 7.26 9.05
CA ALA A 179 27.31 8.44 9.18
C ALA A 179 28.01 9.72 8.66
N VAL A 180 29.35 9.73 8.68
CA VAL A 180 30.21 10.66 7.96
C VAL A 180 30.62 10.06 6.61
N PRO A 181 30.29 10.70 5.47
CA PRO A 181 30.78 10.29 4.15
C PRO A 181 32.30 10.29 4.10
N GLY A 182 32.91 9.19 3.64
CA GLY A 182 34.37 8.97 3.70
C GLY A 182 34.86 8.26 4.97
N SER A 183 33.95 7.93 5.90
CA SER A 183 34.12 7.20 7.17
C SER A 183 34.71 5.77 7.08
N PHE A 184 35.82 5.53 6.37
CA PHE A 184 36.37 4.19 6.15
C PHE A 184 37.66 3.94 6.98
N PRO A 185 37.94 2.69 7.38
CA PRO A 185 39.20 2.36 8.08
C PRO A 185 40.41 2.64 7.18
N SER A 186 41.50 3.16 7.75
CA SER A 186 42.72 3.44 6.98
C SER A 186 43.47 2.16 6.59
N ARG A 187 44.33 2.23 5.55
CA ARG A 187 45.22 1.11 5.17
C ARG A 187 46.02 0.61 6.37
N ASP A 188 46.53 1.51 7.21
CA ASP A 188 47.31 1.15 8.39
C ASP A 188 46.46 0.50 9.49
N THR A 189 45.20 0.92 9.65
CA THR A 189 44.25 0.27 10.58
C THR A 189 43.99 -1.18 10.16
N ILE A 190 43.74 -1.43 8.87
CA ILE A 190 43.58 -2.79 8.32
C ILE A 190 44.86 -3.62 8.51
N LYS A 191 46.03 -3.07 8.15
CA LYS A 191 47.32 -3.76 8.26
C LYS A 191 47.70 -4.14 9.69
N SER A 192 47.48 -3.23 10.65
CA SER A 192 47.83 -3.43 12.06
C SER A 192 46.83 -4.30 12.82
N THR A 193 45.52 -4.18 12.51
CA THR A 193 44.46 -4.90 13.25
C THR A 193 44.16 -6.28 12.65
N LEU A 194 43.92 -6.35 11.34
CA LEU A 194 43.46 -7.58 10.68
C LEU A 194 44.63 -8.40 10.10
N LEU A 195 45.61 -7.72 9.49
CA LEU A 195 46.66 -8.40 8.72
C LEU A 195 47.99 -8.53 9.47
N ALA A 196 47.97 -8.54 10.81
CA ALA A 196 49.19 -8.62 11.63
C ALA A 196 50.03 -9.88 11.30
N ALA A 197 49.38 -11.06 11.31
CA ALA A 197 49.98 -12.37 11.09
C ALA A 197 50.18 -12.78 9.61
N VAL A 198 49.78 -11.92 8.66
CA VAL A 198 49.84 -12.22 7.21
C VAL A 198 51.27 -12.02 6.66
N PRO A 199 51.74 -12.81 5.69
CA PRO A 199 53.04 -12.58 5.03
C PRO A 199 53.10 -11.22 4.31
N ALA A 200 54.26 -10.55 4.37
CA ALA A 200 54.43 -9.20 3.81
C ALA A 200 54.06 -9.07 2.33
N ALA A 201 54.35 -10.10 1.52
CA ALA A 201 54.00 -10.15 0.09
C ALA A 201 52.48 -10.03 -0.18
N SER A 202 51.63 -10.58 0.69
CA SER A 202 50.18 -10.57 0.51
C SER A 202 49.48 -9.39 1.21
N LYS A 203 50.15 -8.70 2.15
CA LYS A 203 49.51 -7.65 2.98
C LYS A 203 48.89 -6.52 2.17
N ASP A 204 49.59 -5.98 1.17
CA ASP A 204 49.08 -4.81 0.43
C ASP A 204 47.93 -5.16 -0.53
N ALA A 205 47.97 -6.34 -1.16
CA ALA A 205 46.87 -6.84 -1.99
C ALA A 205 45.60 -7.10 -1.14
N LEU A 206 45.75 -7.79 -0.01
CA LEU A 206 44.66 -8.01 0.94
C LEU A 206 44.13 -6.70 1.55
N THR A 207 44.99 -5.72 1.82
CA THR A 207 44.56 -4.39 2.30
C THR A 207 43.65 -3.71 1.27
N ASP A 208 44.06 -3.66 0.00
CA ASP A 208 43.27 -3.03 -1.08
C ASP A 208 41.94 -3.76 -1.28
N PHE A 209 41.96 -5.10 -1.27
CA PHE A 209 40.77 -5.93 -1.38
C PHE A 209 39.77 -5.72 -0.24
N ILE A 210 40.21 -5.73 1.02
CA ILE A 210 39.31 -5.59 2.19
C ILE A 210 38.61 -4.22 2.18
N LEU A 211 39.35 -3.17 1.82
CA LEU A 211 38.80 -1.81 1.74
C LEU A 211 37.74 -1.69 0.63
N ARG A 212 38.02 -2.24 -0.56
CA ARG A 212 37.05 -2.30 -1.67
C ARG A 212 35.86 -3.19 -1.35
N LEU A 213 36.09 -4.35 -0.72
CA LEU A 213 35.03 -5.28 -0.32
C LEU A 213 34.08 -4.63 0.69
N TYR A 214 34.60 -3.89 1.66
CA TYR A 214 33.77 -3.15 2.61
C TYR A 214 33.00 -2.01 1.93
N ALA A 215 33.59 -1.30 0.96
CA ALA A 215 32.88 -0.29 0.19
C ALA A 215 31.71 -0.90 -0.62
N VAL A 216 31.91 -2.06 -1.24
CA VAL A 216 30.85 -2.82 -1.93
C VAL A 216 29.78 -3.32 -0.95
N TYR A 217 30.19 -3.82 0.23
CA TYR A 217 29.29 -4.27 1.30
C TYR A 217 28.32 -3.17 1.73
N VAL A 218 28.84 -1.96 1.96
CA VAL A 218 28.04 -0.77 2.32
C VAL A 218 27.16 -0.33 1.14
N HIS A 219 27.74 -0.17 -0.05
CA HIS A 219 27.06 0.38 -1.23
C HIS A 219 25.88 -0.47 -1.72
N LEU A 220 25.99 -1.80 -1.62
CA LEU A 220 24.95 -2.74 -2.07
C LEU A 220 24.03 -3.22 -0.94
N HIS A 221 24.11 -2.62 0.25
CA HIS A 221 23.29 -2.96 1.42
C HIS A 221 23.36 -4.46 1.81
N PHE A 222 24.57 -5.01 1.86
CA PHE A 222 24.80 -6.30 2.52
C PHE A 222 24.59 -6.18 4.04
N THR A 223 24.13 -7.30 4.62
CA THR A 223 23.95 -7.50 6.07
C THR A 223 24.83 -8.63 6.61
N TYR A 224 25.28 -9.51 5.73
CA TYR A 224 26.28 -10.55 5.98
C TYR A 224 27.04 -10.84 4.68
N LEU A 225 28.36 -10.97 4.75
CA LEU A 225 29.21 -11.36 3.63
C LEU A 225 30.45 -12.12 4.14
N GLU A 226 30.50 -13.42 3.89
CA GLU A 226 31.58 -14.32 4.28
C GLU A 226 32.24 -14.91 3.04
N ILE A 227 33.58 -15.02 3.07
CA ILE A 227 34.41 -15.64 2.04
C ILE A 227 35.36 -16.62 2.72
N ASN A 228 35.18 -17.92 2.49
CA ASN A 228 36.02 -18.96 3.08
C ASN A 228 36.15 -20.24 2.21
N PRO A 229 37.30 -20.46 1.53
CA PRO A 229 38.53 -19.69 1.61
C PRO A 229 38.53 -18.47 0.68
N LEU A 230 39.11 -17.38 1.19
CA LEU A 230 39.67 -16.29 0.39
C LEU A 230 41.13 -16.66 0.09
N VAL A 231 41.50 -16.90 -1.16
CA VAL A 231 42.88 -17.22 -1.54
C VAL A 231 43.60 -15.96 -1.99
N CYS A 232 44.81 -15.73 -1.47
CA CYS A 232 45.72 -14.68 -1.96
C CYS A 232 47.11 -15.27 -2.23
N LEU A 233 47.50 -15.31 -3.50
CA LEU A 233 48.77 -15.86 -3.96
C LEU A 233 49.92 -14.85 -3.79
N GLU A 234 51.17 -15.32 -3.82
CA GLU A 234 52.38 -14.48 -3.63
C GLU A 234 52.53 -13.37 -4.68
N ASN A 235 51.92 -13.53 -5.86
CA ASN A 235 51.90 -12.54 -6.94
C ASN A 235 50.81 -11.45 -6.77
N GLY A 236 50.09 -11.47 -5.63
CA GLY A 236 49.00 -10.55 -5.30
C GLY A 236 47.65 -10.91 -5.91
N ASP A 237 47.51 -12.03 -6.63
CA ASP A 237 46.24 -12.45 -7.23
C ASP A 237 45.29 -12.98 -6.14
N ILE A 238 44.02 -12.55 -6.20
CA ILE A 238 43.00 -12.85 -5.19
C ILE A 238 41.84 -13.64 -5.81
N HIS A 239 41.43 -14.72 -5.14
CA HIS A 239 40.34 -15.59 -5.55
C HIS A 239 39.39 -15.88 -4.38
N PHE A 240 38.10 -15.54 -4.52
CA PHE A 240 37.06 -15.90 -3.55
C PHE A 240 36.44 -17.25 -3.94
N LEU A 241 36.87 -18.33 -3.29
CA LEU A 241 36.48 -19.69 -3.68
C LEU A 241 35.13 -20.10 -3.10
N ASP A 242 34.76 -19.68 -1.88
CA ASP A 242 33.39 -19.77 -1.37
C ASP A 242 32.86 -18.38 -1.03
N MET A 243 31.55 -18.15 -1.16
CA MET A 243 30.87 -16.96 -0.66
C MET A 243 29.50 -17.31 -0.07
N ALA A 244 29.26 -16.88 1.17
CA ALA A 244 27.95 -16.89 1.81
C ALA A 244 27.52 -15.45 2.12
N ALA A 245 26.34 -15.03 1.67
CA ALA A 245 25.92 -13.64 1.79
C ALA A 245 24.42 -13.47 2.09
N LYS A 246 24.08 -12.41 2.84
CA LYS A 246 22.72 -11.91 3.04
C LYS A 246 22.64 -10.43 2.60
N LEU A 247 21.65 -10.09 1.78
CA LEU A 247 21.30 -8.71 1.41
C LEU A 247 20.11 -8.22 2.23
N ASP A 248 20.03 -6.92 2.51
CA ASP A 248 18.81 -6.31 3.05
C ASP A 248 17.74 -6.21 1.95
N GLN A 249 16.73 -7.08 1.96
CA GLN A 249 15.66 -7.08 0.95
C GLN A 249 14.90 -5.73 0.90
N THR A 250 14.80 -5.00 2.01
CA THR A 250 14.04 -3.73 2.04
C THR A 250 14.77 -2.61 1.28
N ALA A 251 16.08 -2.77 1.06
CA ALA A 251 16.88 -1.89 0.22
C ALA A 251 16.66 -2.08 -1.29
N ASP A 252 15.81 -3.02 -1.75
CA ASP A 252 15.52 -3.24 -3.19
C ASP A 252 15.07 -1.95 -3.90
N SER A 253 14.32 -1.09 -3.21
CA SER A 253 13.91 0.23 -3.71
C SER A 253 15.05 1.22 -4.00
N ILE A 254 16.27 0.92 -3.54
CA ILE A 254 17.51 1.71 -3.68
C ILE A 254 18.54 0.94 -4.53
N CYS A 255 18.72 -0.34 -4.21
CA CYS A 255 19.79 -1.19 -4.71
C CYS A 255 19.36 -2.20 -5.78
N GLY A 256 18.06 -2.42 -5.99
CA GLY A 256 17.52 -3.32 -7.02
C GLY A 256 18.15 -3.13 -8.41
N PRO A 257 18.27 -1.90 -8.95
CA PRO A 257 18.95 -1.65 -10.21
C PRO A 257 20.45 -2.01 -10.19
N MET A 258 21.11 -1.78 -9.04
CA MET A 258 22.54 -2.07 -8.84
C MET A 258 22.81 -3.58 -8.69
N TRP A 259 21.86 -4.31 -8.13
CA TRP A 259 21.88 -5.77 -8.06
C TRP A 259 21.56 -6.41 -9.41
N ALA A 260 20.58 -5.87 -10.15
CA ALA A 260 20.18 -6.35 -11.46
C ALA A 260 21.32 -6.25 -12.50
N VAL A 261 22.02 -5.11 -12.54
CA VAL A 261 23.10 -4.88 -13.51
C VAL A 261 24.30 -5.81 -13.30
N ALA A 262 24.58 -6.21 -12.05
CA ALA A 262 25.63 -7.20 -11.79
C ALA A 262 25.30 -8.59 -12.38
N ARG A 263 24.02 -8.87 -12.66
CA ARG A 263 23.50 -10.16 -13.13
C ARG A 263 23.22 -10.20 -14.63
N ASP A 264 23.44 -9.09 -15.35
CA ASP A 264 23.43 -9.07 -16.82
C ASP A 264 24.69 -9.77 -17.36
N LEU A 265 24.53 -11.00 -17.87
CA LEU A 265 25.64 -11.81 -18.35
C LEU A 265 26.32 -11.25 -19.61
N ALA A 266 25.63 -10.43 -20.42
CA ALA A 266 26.20 -9.84 -21.62
C ALA A 266 27.42 -8.96 -21.31
N LEU A 267 27.47 -8.35 -20.11
CA LEU A 267 28.60 -7.56 -19.61
C LEU A 267 29.91 -8.36 -19.51
N TYR A 268 29.82 -9.67 -19.28
CA TYR A 268 30.98 -10.54 -19.12
C TYR A 268 31.39 -11.17 -20.45
N GLU A 269 30.42 -11.36 -21.36
CA GLU A 269 30.61 -11.91 -22.71
C GLU A 269 31.27 -10.93 -23.69
N GLU A 270 30.93 -9.63 -23.65
CA GLU A 270 31.57 -8.60 -24.50
C GLU A 270 33.11 -8.55 -24.33
N SER A 271 33.62 -8.97 -23.16
CA SER A 271 35.05 -9.00 -22.86
C SER A 271 35.84 -10.15 -23.51
N LEU A 272 35.19 -11.05 -24.27
CA LEU A 272 35.79 -12.25 -24.86
C LEU A 272 35.86 -12.25 -26.39
N THR A 273 35.03 -11.47 -27.09
CA THR A 273 34.90 -11.57 -28.57
C THR A 273 35.16 -10.29 -29.34
N GLY A 274 35.21 -9.12 -28.69
CA GLY A 274 35.53 -7.84 -29.34
C GLY A 274 34.52 -7.36 -30.39
N ALA A 275 33.34 -7.97 -30.47
CA ALA A 275 32.27 -7.64 -31.40
C ALA A 275 31.01 -7.13 -30.66
N PRO A 276 30.33 -6.09 -31.16
CA PRO A 276 29.13 -5.57 -30.50
C PRO A 276 27.97 -6.57 -30.57
N ALA A 277 27.35 -6.85 -29.42
CA ALA A 277 26.27 -7.82 -29.33
C ALA A 277 25.00 -7.36 -30.09
N ALA A 278 24.44 -8.25 -30.91
CA ALA A 278 23.18 -7.99 -31.59
C ALA A 278 22.02 -7.93 -30.59
N LYS A 279 21.32 -6.79 -30.53
CA LYS A 279 20.15 -6.59 -29.67
C LYS A 279 19.02 -7.58 -30.00
N LYS A 280 18.92 -8.68 -29.26
CA LYS A 280 17.68 -9.47 -29.20
C LYS A 280 16.67 -8.70 -28.35
N ALA A 281 15.54 -8.37 -28.97
CA ALA A 281 14.44 -7.65 -28.33
C ALA A 281 13.68 -8.56 -27.34
N GLY A 282 14.21 -8.68 -26.12
CA GLY A 282 13.40 -8.99 -24.95
C GLY A 282 12.60 -7.74 -24.52
N SER A 283 11.54 -7.93 -23.73
CA SER A 283 10.77 -6.83 -23.14
C SER A 283 11.70 -5.85 -22.41
N ILE A 284 11.52 -4.55 -22.64
CA ILE A 284 12.25 -3.50 -21.91
C ILE A 284 11.88 -3.62 -20.43
N GLN A 285 12.81 -4.13 -19.62
CA GLN A 285 12.74 -4.02 -18.17
C GLN A 285 13.19 -2.61 -17.76
N ALA A 286 12.68 -2.09 -16.64
CA ALA A 286 13.06 -0.77 -16.15
C ALA A 286 14.56 -0.72 -15.77
N ASP A 287 15.08 -1.86 -15.31
CA ASP A 287 16.48 -2.06 -14.93
C ASP A 287 17.24 -2.90 -15.95
N ARG A 288 18.56 -2.73 -16.00
CA ARG A 288 19.44 -3.56 -16.84
C ARG A 288 19.75 -4.86 -16.11
N GLY A 289 19.38 -6.00 -16.68
CA GLY A 289 19.63 -7.33 -16.11
C GLY A 289 18.47 -7.84 -15.22
N PRO A 290 18.50 -9.11 -14.81
CA PRO A 290 17.39 -9.73 -14.09
C PRO A 290 17.32 -9.29 -12.61
N PRO A 291 16.11 -9.06 -12.05
CA PRO A 291 15.93 -8.63 -10.66
C PRO A 291 16.37 -9.71 -9.66
N MET A 292 16.85 -9.29 -8.49
CA MET A 292 17.43 -10.18 -7.48
C MET A 292 16.47 -11.29 -7.04
N VAL A 293 17.01 -12.50 -6.83
CA VAL A 293 16.25 -13.69 -6.41
C VAL A 293 16.71 -14.12 -5.03
N PHE A 294 15.76 -14.24 -4.10
CA PHE A 294 16.00 -14.72 -2.73
C PHE A 294 15.51 -16.17 -2.59
N PRO A 295 16.39 -17.18 -2.64
CA PRO A 295 16.00 -18.58 -2.57
C PRO A 295 15.47 -18.99 -1.18
N ALA A 296 14.70 -20.08 -1.15
CA ALA A 296 14.36 -20.76 0.10
C ALA A 296 15.61 -21.39 0.77
N PRO A 297 15.60 -21.59 2.10
CA PRO A 297 16.59 -22.42 2.79
C PRO A 297 16.65 -23.84 2.23
N PHE A 298 17.80 -24.50 2.35
CA PHE A 298 17.94 -25.91 1.99
C PHE A 298 16.91 -26.78 2.75
N GLY A 299 16.34 -27.78 2.07
CA GLY A 299 15.26 -28.62 2.59
C GLY A 299 13.85 -28.14 2.22
N ARG A 300 13.69 -26.92 1.71
CA ARG A 300 12.41 -26.40 1.20
C ARG A 300 12.56 -25.83 -0.21
N GLN A 301 11.47 -25.86 -0.98
CA GLN A 301 11.33 -25.12 -2.24
C GLN A 301 10.19 -24.10 -2.07
N LEU A 302 10.31 -22.94 -2.71
CA LEU A 302 9.20 -21.98 -2.77
C LEU A 302 8.10 -22.58 -3.63
N THR A 303 6.87 -22.66 -3.12
CA THR A 303 5.72 -23.03 -3.96
C THR A 303 5.32 -21.85 -4.86
N THR A 304 4.59 -22.14 -5.95
CA THR A 304 4.04 -21.12 -6.86
C THR A 304 3.18 -20.10 -6.11
N GLU A 305 2.46 -20.55 -5.10
CA GLU A 305 1.59 -19.75 -4.24
C GLU A 305 2.40 -18.83 -3.31
N GLU A 306 3.49 -19.32 -2.73
CA GLU A 306 4.39 -18.52 -1.89
C GLU A 306 5.05 -17.40 -2.70
N ALA A 307 5.53 -17.72 -3.90
CA ALA A 307 6.10 -16.74 -4.83
C ALA A 307 5.05 -15.69 -5.28
N TYR A 308 3.80 -16.11 -5.48
CA TYR A 308 2.70 -15.18 -5.78
C TYR A 308 2.41 -14.21 -4.63
N ILE A 309 2.30 -14.71 -3.39
CA ILE A 309 2.09 -13.85 -2.21
C ILE A 309 3.30 -12.93 -1.98
N GLN A 310 4.53 -13.41 -2.13
CA GLN A 310 5.75 -12.58 -2.03
C GLN A 310 5.78 -11.46 -3.08
N LYS A 311 5.26 -11.70 -4.29
CA LYS A 311 5.11 -10.66 -5.31
C LYS A 311 4.03 -9.64 -4.95
N LEU A 312 2.92 -10.09 -4.38
CA LEU A 312 1.83 -9.21 -3.93
C LEU A 312 2.31 -8.30 -2.79
N ASP A 313 3.00 -8.87 -1.79
CA ASP A 313 3.68 -8.19 -0.68
C ASP A 313 4.62 -7.07 -1.16
N ALA A 314 5.55 -7.38 -2.07
CA ALA A 314 6.52 -6.42 -2.61
C ALA A 314 5.89 -5.25 -3.40
N SER A 315 4.62 -5.34 -3.78
CA SER A 315 3.88 -4.32 -4.54
C SER A 315 3.00 -3.40 -3.68
N THR A 316 3.08 -3.51 -2.35
CA THR A 316 2.23 -2.74 -1.43
C THR A 316 2.97 -2.27 -0.17
N GLY A 317 2.35 -1.34 0.57
CA GLY A 317 2.77 -0.94 1.92
C GLY A 317 2.12 -1.75 3.04
N ALA A 318 1.24 -2.70 2.68
CA ALA A 318 0.73 -3.72 3.58
C ALA A 318 1.76 -4.88 3.71
N SER A 319 1.61 -5.74 4.71
CA SER A 319 2.39 -6.97 4.82
C SER A 319 1.49 -8.18 4.51
N LEU A 320 1.96 -9.07 3.64
CA LEU A 320 1.29 -10.29 3.20
C LEU A 320 2.32 -11.42 3.14
N LYS A 321 2.26 -12.37 4.08
CA LYS A 321 3.26 -13.45 4.19
C LYS A 321 2.58 -14.80 4.15
N LEU A 322 3.14 -15.75 3.40
CA LEU A 322 2.70 -17.14 3.35
C LEU A 322 3.91 -18.08 3.35
N THR A 323 3.79 -19.19 4.06
CA THR A 323 4.75 -20.30 4.08
C THR A 323 3.98 -21.59 4.35
N VAL A 324 3.99 -22.49 3.39
CA VAL A 324 3.45 -23.85 3.49
C VAL A 324 4.46 -24.70 4.26
N LEU A 325 4.00 -25.26 5.38
CA LEU A 325 4.80 -26.10 6.28
C LEU A 325 4.52 -27.59 6.02
N ASN A 326 3.23 -27.95 5.90
CA ASN A 326 2.77 -29.29 5.58
C ASN A 326 1.53 -29.19 4.66
N PRO A 327 1.66 -29.36 3.33
CA PRO A 327 0.51 -29.24 2.42
C PRO A 327 -0.60 -30.27 2.66
N HIS A 328 -0.30 -31.36 3.39
CA HIS A 328 -1.28 -32.37 3.80
C HIS A 328 -1.84 -32.13 5.21
N GLY A 329 -1.35 -31.12 5.93
CA GLY A 329 -1.81 -30.74 7.25
C GLY A 329 -3.30 -30.34 7.26
N ARG A 330 -4.00 -30.71 8.33
CA ARG A 330 -5.43 -30.43 8.46
C ARG A 330 -5.72 -29.03 9.01
N ILE A 331 -4.75 -28.35 9.62
CA ILE A 331 -4.96 -27.05 10.28
C ILE A 331 -4.34 -25.93 9.45
N TRP A 332 -5.18 -25.07 8.89
CA TRP A 332 -4.77 -23.90 8.11
C TRP A 332 -5.05 -22.61 8.87
N THR A 333 -4.17 -21.63 8.70
CA THR A 333 -4.24 -20.34 9.38
C THR A 333 -4.28 -19.18 8.37
N MET A 334 -5.19 -18.24 8.62
CA MET A 334 -5.29 -16.96 7.92
C MET A 334 -5.44 -15.87 8.98
N VAL A 335 -4.34 -15.64 9.70
CA VAL A 335 -4.31 -14.74 10.87
C VAL A 335 -3.83 -13.35 10.49
N ALA A 336 -4.40 -12.32 11.09
CA ALA A 336 -4.09 -10.94 10.73
C ALA A 336 -3.17 -10.24 11.75
N GLY A 337 -1.92 -9.97 11.35
CA GLY A 337 -0.85 -9.37 12.15
C GLY A 337 0.25 -10.37 12.53
N GLY A 338 1.51 -10.06 12.19
CA GLY A 338 2.66 -10.93 12.43
C GLY A 338 2.84 -11.41 13.87
N GLY A 339 2.67 -10.55 14.88
CA GLY A 339 2.71 -10.99 16.28
C GLY A 339 1.55 -11.92 16.66
N ALA A 340 0.37 -11.72 16.05
CA ALA A 340 -0.78 -12.57 16.31
C ALA A 340 -0.61 -13.95 15.63
N SER A 341 -0.16 -14.02 14.37
CA SER A 341 0.04 -15.29 13.66
C SER A 341 1.04 -16.20 14.38
N VAL A 342 2.09 -15.62 14.98
CA VAL A 342 3.01 -16.33 15.88
C VAL A 342 2.29 -16.87 17.10
N VAL A 343 1.49 -16.06 17.82
CA VAL A 343 0.72 -16.49 19.00
C VAL A 343 -0.29 -17.60 18.69
N TYR A 344 -0.97 -17.56 17.54
CA TYR A 344 -1.84 -18.67 17.11
C TYR A 344 -1.05 -19.95 16.78
N SER A 345 0.14 -19.83 16.18
CA SER A 345 1.01 -20.96 15.89
C SER A 345 1.58 -21.58 17.17
N ASP A 346 1.97 -20.76 18.15
CA ASP A 346 2.36 -21.18 19.50
C ASP A 346 1.23 -21.95 20.20
N ALA A 347 -0.01 -21.46 20.15
CA ALA A 347 -1.16 -22.16 20.75
C ALA A 347 -1.46 -23.52 20.10
N ILE A 348 -1.41 -23.61 18.76
CA ILE A 348 -1.58 -24.88 18.02
C ILE A 348 -0.47 -25.88 18.38
N ALA A 349 0.77 -25.38 18.49
CA ALA A 349 1.93 -26.16 18.86
C ALA A 349 1.88 -26.65 20.33
N ALA A 350 1.47 -25.78 21.27
CA ALA A 350 1.33 -26.08 22.69
C ALA A 350 0.25 -27.16 22.96
N HIS A 351 -0.78 -27.22 22.11
CA HIS A 351 -1.79 -28.29 22.15
C HIS A 351 -1.36 -29.59 21.45
N GLY A 352 -0.12 -29.69 20.96
CA GLY A 352 0.45 -30.92 20.36
C GLY A 352 0.18 -31.09 18.87
N PHE A 353 -0.41 -30.10 18.19
CA PHE A 353 -0.84 -30.20 16.79
C PHE A 353 0.15 -29.62 15.76
N ALA A 354 1.40 -29.36 16.15
CA ALA A 354 2.42 -28.76 15.27
C ALA A 354 2.64 -29.54 13.97
N GLY A 355 2.59 -30.88 14.00
CA GLY A 355 2.74 -31.72 12.80
C GLY A 355 1.58 -31.60 11.79
N GLU A 356 0.42 -31.12 12.22
CA GLU A 356 -0.77 -30.91 11.37
C GLU A 356 -0.96 -29.45 10.94
N LEU A 357 -0.14 -28.52 11.44
CA LEU A 357 -0.14 -27.13 11.02
C LEU A 357 0.36 -27.03 9.58
N ALA A 358 -0.55 -26.69 8.67
CA ALA A 358 -0.29 -26.75 7.25
C ALA A 358 0.47 -25.53 6.71
N ASN A 359 0.26 -24.36 7.32
CA ASN A 359 0.92 -23.12 6.91
C ASN A 359 1.16 -22.20 8.11
N TYR A 360 2.24 -21.41 8.00
CA TYR A 360 2.39 -20.13 8.68
C TYR A 360 2.06 -19.01 7.69
N GLY A 361 1.34 -17.98 8.13
CA GLY A 361 1.06 -16.83 7.29
C GLY A 361 0.40 -15.69 8.05
N GLU A 362 0.53 -14.47 7.52
CA GLU A 362 -0.15 -13.30 8.07
C GLU A 362 -0.54 -12.27 7.01
N TYR A 363 -1.54 -11.45 7.34
CA TYR A 363 -1.85 -10.22 6.61
C TYR A 363 -2.03 -9.02 7.56
N SER A 364 -1.35 -7.91 7.28
CA SER A 364 -1.38 -6.69 8.11
C SER A 364 -0.96 -5.44 7.34
N GLY A 365 -0.82 -4.29 8.02
CA GLY A 365 -0.60 -3.00 7.35
C GLY A 365 -1.83 -2.45 6.59
N ALA A 366 -3.04 -2.85 6.99
CA ALA A 366 -4.31 -2.48 6.37
C ALA A 366 -4.41 -2.75 4.84
N PRO A 367 -4.33 -4.02 4.40
CA PRO A 367 -4.50 -4.37 3.00
C PRO A 367 -5.92 -4.04 2.52
N THR A 368 -6.04 -3.77 1.22
CA THR A 368 -7.31 -3.52 0.54
C THR A 368 -8.18 -4.78 0.47
N GLU A 369 -9.47 -4.62 0.16
CA GLU A 369 -10.39 -5.75 -0.11
C GLU A 369 -9.82 -6.69 -1.19
N GLY A 370 -9.30 -6.13 -2.30
CA GLY A 370 -8.72 -6.89 -3.41
C GLY A 370 -7.48 -7.69 -3.01
N GLN A 371 -6.54 -7.07 -2.27
CA GLN A 371 -5.36 -7.77 -1.77
C GLN A 371 -5.71 -8.87 -0.76
N THR A 372 -6.68 -8.60 0.12
CA THR A 372 -7.14 -9.61 1.09
C THR A 372 -7.86 -10.76 0.39
N TYR A 373 -8.61 -10.48 -0.68
CA TYR A 373 -9.20 -11.49 -1.54
C TYR A 373 -8.13 -12.36 -2.20
N GLU A 374 -7.10 -11.80 -2.83
CA GLU A 374 -6.07 -12.62 -3.48
C GLU A 374 -5.32 -13.51 -2.47
N TYR A 375 -4.96 -12.96 -1.30
CA TYR A 375 -4.37 -13.74 -0.21
C TYR A 375 -5.31 -14.88 0.26
N ALA A 376 -6.58 -14.56 0.53
CA ALA A 376 -7.56 -15.54 0.97
C ALA A 376 -7.82 -16.61 -0.10
N ARG A 377 -7.92 -16.22 -1.37
CA ARG A 377 -8.11 -17.11 -2.53
C ARG A 377 -6.97 -18.12 -2.62
N THR A 378 -5.72 -17.68 -2.47
CA THR A 378 -4.55 -18.56 -2.45
C THR A 378 -4.58 -19.56 -1.27
N VAL A 379 -4.89 -19.11 -0.06
CA VAL A 379 -4.96 -20.00 1.12
C VAL A 379 -6.13 -20.98 1.02
N ILE A 380 -7.29 -20.52 0.55
CA ILE A 380 -8.51 -21.33 0.41
C ILE A 380 -8.36 -22.37 -0.72
N ASP A 381 -7.73 -22.00 -1.84
CA ASP A 381 -7.39 -22.96 -2.89
C ASP A 381 -6.53 -24.10 -2.32
N LEU A 382 -5.42 -23.78 -1.64
CA LEU A 382 -4.50 -24.76 -1.04
C LEU A 382 -5.17 -25.74 -0.06
N ILE A 383 -6.01 -25.27 0.87
CA ILE A 383 -6.76 -26.18 1.79
C ILE A 383 -7.75 -27.08 1.02
N THR A 384 -8.23 -26.66 -0.16
CA THR A 384 -9.13 -27.47 -1.02
C THR A 384 -8.42 -28.35 -2.06
N ARG A 385 -7.09 -28.55 -1.94
CA ARG A 385 -6.34 -29.51 -2.75
C ARG A 385 -6.18 -30.89 -2.08
N GLY A 386 -5.88 -31.89 -2.91
CA GLY A 386 -5.52 -33.25 -2.50
C GLY A 386 -6.72 -34.15 -2.23
N THR A 387 -6.51 -35.23 -1.49
CA THR A 387 -7.60 -36.07 -0.97
C THR A 387 -8.23 -35.41 0.28
N PRO A 388 -9.54 -35.63 0.54
CA PRO A 388 -10.16 -35.24 1.80
C PRO A 388 -9.45 -35.90 3.00
N HIS A 389 -9.17 -35.10 4.04
CA HIS A 389 -8.60 -35.61 5.29
C HIS A 389 -9.70 -36.33 6.10
N PRO A 390 -9.46 -37.49 6.73
CA PRO A 390 -10.51 -38.27 7.40
C PRO A 390 -11.30 -37.50 8.47
N GLU A 391 -10.65 -36.60 9.21
CA GLU A 391 -11.30 -35.76 10.23
C GLU A 391 -11.93 -34.46 9.70
N GLY A 392 -11.85 -34.23 8.38
CA GLY A 392 -11.98 -32.91 7.76
C GLY A 392 -10.74 -32.05 7.96
N LYS A 393 -10.82 -30.79 7.52
CA LYS A 393 -9.78 -29.76 7.71
C LYS A 393 -10.34 -28.57 8.50
N ILE A 394 -9.46 -27.75 9.06
CA ILE A 394 -9.77 -26.60 9.92
C ILE A 394 -9.16 -25.34 9.27
N LEU A 395 -9.92 -24.25 9.21
CA LEU A 395 -9.43 -22.92 8.81
C LEU A 395 -9.64 -21.91 9.95
N ILE A 396 -8.54 -21.40 10.51
CA ILE A 396 -8.54 -20.41 11.60
C ILE A 396 -8.31 -19.02 11.00
N ILE A 397 -9.36 -18.20 11.00
CA ILE A 397 -9.36 -16.79 10.53
C ILE A 397 -9.28 -15.90 11.77
N GLY A 398 -8.06 -15.82 12.34
CA GLY A 398 -7.81 -15.23 13.65
C GLY A 398 -7.18 -13.84 13.63
N GLY A 399 -6.96 -13.29 14.82
CA GLY A 399 -6.09 -12.13 15.01
C GLY A 399 -6.41 -11.32 16.26
N GLY A 400 -5.44 -10.50 16.66
CA GLY A 400 -5.63 -9.54 17.75
C GLY A 400 -6.60 -8.41 17.40
N ILE A 401 -6.89 -7.52 18.34
CA ILE A 401 -7.68 -6.30 18.07
C ILE A 401 -6.89 -5.34 17.18
N ALA A 402 -7.33 -5.10 15.95
CA ALA A 402 -6.63 -4.22 15.02
C ALA A 402 -6.66 -2.75 15.46
N ASN A 403 -5.58 -2.01 15.16
CA ASN A 403 -5.51 -0.57 15.37
C ASN A 403 -6.16 0.20 14.20
N PHE A 404 -5.71 -0.03 12.96
CA PHE A 404 -6.15 0.73 11.78
C PHE A 404 -6.67 -0.13 10.61
N THR A 405 -6.42 -1.45 10.62
CA THR A 405 -6.96 -2.36 9.61
C THR A 405 -8.48 -2.42 9.70
N ASN A 406 -9.18 -2.02 8.64
CA ASN A 406 -10.62 -2.12 8.54
C ASN A 406 -11.04 -3.59 8.40
N VAL A 407 -11.67 -4.13 9.45
CA VAL A 407 -12.08 -5.54 9.53
C VAL A 407 -13.21 -5.84 8.55
N ALA A 408 -14.17 -4.94 8.36
CA ALA A 408 -15.24 -5.12 7.38
C ALA A 408 -14.71 -5.20 5.93
N ALA A 409 -13.75 -4.33 5.56
CA ALA A 409 -13.16 -4.32 4.21
C ALA A 409 -12.31 -5.58 3.94
N THR A 410 -11.48 -5.99 4.90
CA THR A 410 -10.68 -7.21 4.78
C THR A 410 -11.58 -8.47 4.75
N PHE A 411 -12.61 -8.52 5.60
CA PHE A 411 -13.55 -9.65 5.61
C PHE A 411 -14.42 -9.73 4.36
N LYS A 412 -14.76 -8.62 3.69
CA LYS A 412 -15.41 -8.68 2.36
C LYS A 412 -14.58 -9.45 1.33
N GLY A 413 -13.26 -9.23 1.31
CA GLY A 413 -12.34 -9.98 0.44
C GLY A 413 -12.29 -11.48 0.76
N ILE A 414 -12.23 -11.82 2.06
CA ILE A 414 -12.29 -13.21 2.55
C ILE A 414 -13.63 -13.88 2.18
N ILE A 415 -14.75 -13.21 2.42
CA ILE A 415 -16.10 -13.70 2.09
C ILE A 415 -16.24 -13.95 0.59
N ARG A 416 -15.63 -13.11 -0.26
CA ARG A 416 -15.62 -13.29 -1.72
C ARG A 416 -14.91 -14.58 -2.12
N ALA A 417 -13.71 -14.82 -1.59
CA ALA A 417 -12.96 -16.05 -1.84
C ALA A 417 -13.66 -17.31 -1.28
N LEU A 418 -14.24 -17.23 -0.07
CA LEU A 418 -14.99 -18.35 0.51
C LEU A 418 -16.21 -18.75 -0.34
N LYS A 419 -16.91 -17.77 -0.94
CA LYS A 419 -18.05 -18.03 -1.85
C LYS A 419 -17.62 -18.71 -3.14
N GLU A 420 -16.50 -18.27 -3.73
CA GLU A 420 -15.92 -18.85 -4.94
C GLU A 420 -15.54 -20.34 -4.74
N PHE A 421 -14.92 -20.67 -3.60
CA PHE A 421 -14.41 -22.01 -3.29
C PHE A 421 -15.40 -22.91 -2.53
N LYS A 422 -16.70 -22.54 -2.47
CA LYS A 422 -17.75 -23.28 -1.74
C LYS A 422 -17.71 -24.79 -1.99
N GLY A 423 -17.56 -25.22 -3.25
CA GLY A 423 -17.55 -26.64 -3.62
C GLY A 423 -16.39 -27.42 -2.99
N GLY A 424 -15.17 -26.87 -3.05
CA GLY A 424 -13.99 -27.48 -2.44
C GLY A 424 -14.05 -27.51 -0.92
N LEU A 425 -14.52 -26.42 -0.29
CA LEU A 425 -14.68 -26.34 1.17
C LEU A 425 -15.64 -27.41 1.72
N VAL A 426 -16.75 -27.66 1.02
CA VAL A 426 -17.70 -28.73 1.36
C VAL A 426 -17.08 -30.11 1.12
N HIS A 427 -16.43 -30.33 -0.03
CA HIS A 427 -15.79 -31.62 -0.37
C HIS A 427 -14.73 -32.05 0.65
N HIS A 428 -13.93 -31.10 1.17
CA HIS A 428 -12.89 -31.36 2.16
C HIS A 428 -13.39 -31.31 3.62
N ASN A 429 -14.70 -31.17 3.86
CA ASN A 429 -15.31 -31.03 5.19
C ASN A 429 -14.58 -29.97 6.06
N VAL A 430 -14.39 -28.78 5.49
CA VAL A 430 -13.67 -27.69 6.16
C VAL A 430 -14.55 -27.08 7.26
N LYS A 431 -13.95 -26.81 8.43
CA LYS A 431 -14.60 -26.12 9.56
C LYS A 431 -13.88 -24.80 9.80
N ILE A 432 -14.61 -23.68 9.82
CA ILE A 432 -14.06 -22.33 9.88
C ILE A 432 -14.28 -21.73 11.27
N TYR A 433 -13.22 -21.17 11.86
CA TYR A 433 -13.25 -20.51 13.17
C TYR A 433 -12.69 -19.10 13.05
N VAL A 434 -13.46 -18.11 13.50
CA VAL A 434 -13.17 -16.69 13.27
C VAL A 434 -13.11 -15.94 14.60
N ARG A 435 -12.03 -15.21 14.87
CA ARG A 435 -11.92 -14.27 16.00
C ARG A 435 -11.22 -13.01 15.55
N ARG A 436 -11.88 -11.85 15.68
CA ARG A 436 -11.28 -10.55 15.32
C ARG A 436 -11.94 -9.38 16.03
N GLY A 437 -11.15 -8.34 16.33
CA GLY A 437 -11.60 -7.01 16.75
C GLY A 437 -10.86 -5.90 16.00
N GLY A 438 -11.25 -4.64 16.24
CA GLY A 438 -10.68 -3.44 15.62
C GLY A 438 -11.66 -2.71 14.69
N PRO A 439 -11.22 -1.73 13.89
CA PRO A 439 -12.11 -0.87 13.10
C PRO A 439 -13.17 -1.63 12.27
N ASN A 440 -14.44 -1.30 12.52
CA ASN A 440 -15.64 -1.87 11.89
C ASN A 440 -15.77 -3.40 12.02
N TYR A 441 -15.26 -4.01 13.11
CA TYR A 441 -15.31 -5.47 13.30
C TYR A 441 -16.74 -6.03 13.39
N GLN A 442 -17.68 -5.28 13.96
CA GLN A 442 -19.07 -5.70 14.15
C GLN A 442 -19.70 -6.09 12.81
N GLU A 443 -19.48 -5.28 11.76
CA GLU A 443 -19.98 -5.52 10.41
C GLU A 443 -19.28 -6.71 9.73
N GLY A 444 -17.95 -6.83 9.89
CA GLY A 444 -17.20 -7.98 9.38
C GLY A 444 -17.67 -9.31 9.99
N LEU A 445 -17.81 -9.37 11.32
CA LEU A 445 -18.31 -10.56 12.02
C LEU A 445 -19.76 -10.87 11.66
N ARG A 446 -20.63 -9.86 11.53
CA ARG A 446 -22.03 -10.02 11.08
C ARG A 446 -22.08 -10.66 9.69
N ALA A 447 -21.27 -10.15 8.75
CA ALA A 447 -21.20 -10.69 7.40
C ALA A 447 -20.67 -12.14 7.35
N MET A 448 -19.70 -12.50 8.21
CA MET A 448 -19.23 -13.89 8.33
C MET A 448 -20.26 -14.84 8.97
N ARG A 449 -21.11 -14.37 9.90
CA ARG A 449 -22.21 -15.17 10.46
C ARG A 449 -23.27 -15.49 9.39
N LEU A 450 -23.72 -14.47 8.66
CA LEU A 450 -24.66 -14.62 7.53
C LEU A 450 -24.09 -15.48 6.39
N LEU A 451 -22.76 -15.48 6.20
CA LEU A 451 -22.12 -16.41 5.28
C LEU A 451 -22.26 -17.86 5.75
N GLY A 452 -22.12 -18.15 7.04
CA GLY A 452 -22.28 -19.51 7.58
C GLY A 452 -23.64 -20.14 7.28
N GLU A 453 -24.71 -19.33 7.31
CA GLU A 453 -26.09 -19.76 7.00
C GLU A 453 -26.28 -20.16 5.52
N SER A 454 -25.48 -19.62 4.61
CA SER A 454 -25.67 -19.76 3.14
C SER A 454 -24.55 -20.53 2.42
N LEU A 455 -23.35 -20.61 3.02
CA LEU A 455 -22.19 -21.28 2.43
C LEU A 455 -22.32 -22.80 2.50
N GLY A 456 -23.03 -23.36 3.49
CA GLY A 456 -23.11 -24.81 3.70
C GLY A 456 -21.84 -25.42 4.30
N VAL A 457 -21.00 -24.58 4.91
CA VAL A 457 -19.73 -24.91 5.56
C VAL A 457 -19.83 -24.42 7.01
N PRO A 458 -19.50 -25.22 8.04
CA PRO A 458 -19.61 -24.77 9.43
C PRO A 458 -18.67 -23.58 9.73
N ILE A 459 -19.23 -22.45 10.15
CA ILE A 459 -18.47 -21.26 10.59
C ILE A 459 -18.87 -20.89 12.03
N LYS A 460 -17.89 -20.77 12.93
CA LYS A 460 -18.09 -20.18 14.27
C LYS A 460 -17.39 -18.82 14.37
N VAL A 461 -18.09 -17.80 14.86
CA VAL A 461 -17.65 -16.39 14.77
C VAL A 461 -17.69 -15.67 16.12
N TYR A 462 -16.52 -15.34 16.62
CA TYR A 462 -16.23 -14.74 17.93
C TYR A 462 -15.68 -13.32 17.80
N GLY A 463 -15.90 -12.48 18.81
CA GLY A 463 -15.43 -11.09 18.85
C GLY A 463 -14.22 -10.87 19.78
N PRO A 464 -13.92 -9.61 20.11
CA PRO A 464 -12.86 -9.26 21.08
C PRO A 464 -13.19 -9.66 22.52
N ASP A 465 -14.46 -9.96 22.80
CA ASP A 465 -15.00 -10.54 24.04
C ASP A 465 -14.50 -11.98 24.30
N THR A 466 -14.02 -12.66 23.25
CA THR A 466 -13.33 -13.95 23.37
C THR A 466 -11.82 -13.70 23.34
N HIS A 467 -11.07 -14.32 24.27
CA HIS A 467 -9.60 -14.17 24.31
C HIS A 467 -8.96 -14.73 23.02
N ILE A 468 -7.82 -14.17 22.62
CA ILE A 468 -7.29 -14.30 21.25
C ILE A 468 -7.11 -15.75 20.81
N THR A 469 -6.53 -16.60 21.65
CA THR A 469 -6.22 -18.01 21.29
C THR A 469 -7.30 -19.02 21.68
N ASP A 470 -8.37 -18.64 22.39
CA ASP A 470 -9.40 -19.58 22.88
C ASP A 470 -10.10 -20.35 21.74
N ILE A 471 -10.16 -19.76 20.54
CA ILE A 471 -10.72 -20.44 19.37
C ILE A 471 -9.85 -21.61 18.88
N VAL A 472 -8.59 -21.71 19.29
CA VAL A 472 -7.67 -22.81 18.92
C VAL A 472 -8.09 -24.13 19.55
N PRO A 473 -8.14 -24.31 20.89
CA PRO A 473 -8.63 -25.55 21.48
C PRO A 473 -10.07 -25.89 21.06
N ILE A 474 -10.93 -24.88 20.90
CA ILE A 474 -12.30 -25.06 20.38
C ILE A 474 -12.28 -25.62 18.95
N ALA A 475 -11.38 -25.16 18.08
CA ALA A 475 -11.24 -25.66 16.72
C ALA A 475 -10.68 -27.09 16.66
N LEU A 476 -9.73 -27.39 17.54
CA LEU A 476 -9.07 -28.70 17.67
C LEU A 476 -9.96 -29.77 18.33
N GLY A 477 -11.11 -29.38 18.91
CA GLY A 477 -12.02 -30.30 19.61
C GLY A 477 -11.59 -30.64 21.03
N ILE A 478 -10.76 -29.81 21.66
CA ILE A 478 -10.23 -30.00 23.01
C ILE A 478 -11.27 -29.52 24.02
N ASP A 479 -11.71 -30.43 24.90
CA ASP A 479 -12.65 -30.13 25.99
C ASP A 479 -11.95 -29.36 27.12
N LEU A 480 -12.19 -28.05 27.18
CA LEU A 480 -11.66 -27.16 28.21
C LEU A 480 -12.31 -27.34 29.58
N SER A 481 -13.44 -28.05 29.71
CA SER A 481 -14.16 -28.20 30.99
C SER A 481 -13.40 -28.98 32.07
N LYS A 482 -12.27 -29.61 31.71
CA LYS A 482 -11.37 -30.36 32.61
C LYS A 482 -10.19 -29.55 33.14
N LYS A 483 -9.91 -28.37 32.59
CA LYS A 483 -9.12 -27.34 33.29
C LYS A 483 -10.10 -26.47 34.09
N ALA A 484 -9.65 -25.89 35.20
CA ALA A 484 -10.48 -24.99 36.01
C ALA A 484 -11.08 -23.91 35.10
N ALA A 485 -12.40 -23.76 35.12
CA ALA A 485 -13.10 -22.95 34.14
C ALA A 485 -12.53 -21.52 34.09
N PRO A 486 -12.18 -21.00 32.90
CA PRO A 486 -11.95 -19.57 32.75
C PRO A 486 -13.18 -18.84 33.28
N VAL A 487 -12.98 -17.94 34.23
CA VAL A 487 -14.03 -16.98 34.61
C VAL A 487 -14.44 -16.25 33.32
N PRO A 488 -15.73 -15.91 33.10
CA PRO A 488 -16.13 -15.07 31.97
C PRO A 488 -15.49 -13.68 32.12
N ILE A 489 -14.30 -13.50 31.54
CA ILE A 489 -13.56 -12.23 31.54
C ILE A 489 -13.93 -11.47 30.26
N SER A 490 -15.17 -10.99 30.21
CA SER A 490 -15.61 -10.11 29.12
C SER A 490 -16.61 -9.06 29.60
N ILE A 491 -16.47 -7.87 29.04
CA ILE A 491 -17.39 -6.74 29.26
C ILE A 491 -18.69 -7.08 28.49
N PRO A 492 -19.88 -6.96 29.11
CA PRO A 492 -21.13 -7.16 28.38
C PRO A 492 -21.22 -6.18 27.21
N SER A 493 -21.81 -6.60 26.09
CA SER A 493 -21.96 -5.72 24.92
C SER A 493 -22.67 -4.44 25.33
N SER A 494 -22.01 -3.29 25.16
CA SER A 494 -22.62 -1.98 25.35
C SER A 494 -23.68 -1.77 24.26
N GLY A 495 -24.90 -2.23 24.53
CA GLY A 495 -26.07 -1.77 23.80
C GLY A 495 -26.11 -0.25 23.90
N ALA A 496 -26.37 0.44 22.80
CA ALA A 496 -26.47 1.89 22.78
C ALA A 496 -27.74 2.33 23.54
N THR A 497 -27.66 2.40 24.87
CA THR A 497 -28.70 2.99 25.72
C THR A 497 -28.61 4.50 25.58
N THR A 498 -29.29 5.03 24.56
CA THR A 498 -29.57 6.46 24.44
C THR A 498 -30.34 6.92 25.69
N PRO A 499 -29.82 7.86 26.50
CA PRO A 499 -30.61 8.47 27.55
C PRO A 499 -31.79 9.24 26.94
N ALA A 500 -32.89 9.37 27.69
CA ALA A 500 -34.02 10.18 27.25
C ALA A 500 -33.57 11.63 26.99
N ALA A 501 -34.03 12.21 25.87
CA ALA A 501 -33.67 13.57 25.49
C ALA A 501 -34.13 14.56 26.57
N ALA A 502 -33.18 15.26 27.19
CA ALA A 502 -33.49 16.49 27.91
C ALA A 502 -34.02 17.51 26.88
N ALA A 503 -35.22 18.04 27.12
CA ALA A 503 -35.80 19.06 26.26
C ALA A 503 -34.90 20.31 26.29
N ILE A 504 -34.42 20.72 25.11
CA ILE A 504 -33.72 21.99 24.93
C ILE A 504 -34.82 23.02 24.62
N ASP A 505 -35.00 24.00 25.51
CA ASP A 505 -35.89 25.13 25.25
C ASP A 505 -35.44 25.90 24.01
N VAL A 506 -36.39 26.14 23.11
CA VAL A 506 -36.15 26.89 21.87
C VAL A 506 -36.22 28.37 22.18
N HIS A 507 -35.07 29.04 22.22
CA HIS A 507 -35.00 30.49 22.38
C HIS A 507 -35.35 31.23 21.08
N ASP A 508 -36.06 32.36 21.25
CA ASP A 508 -36.64 33.23 20.23
C ASP A 508 -35.60 33.82 19.22
N PRO A 509 -35.82 33.75 17.90
CA PRO A 509 -34.85 34.21 16.91
C PRO A 509 -34.93 35.72 16.63
N SER A 510 -34.25 36.52 17.45
CA SER A 510 -34.01 37.94 17.18
C SER A 510 -32.59 38.42 17.55
N ASP A 511 -31.61 38.24 16.65
CA ASP A 511 -30.33 38.97 16.72
C ASP A 511 -29.70 39.11 15.30
N PRO A 512 -28.87 40.15 15.02
CA PRO A 512 -28.61 40.61 13.67
C PRO A 512 -27.48 39.86 12.93
N ALA A 513 -27.70 39.62 11.63
CA ALA A 513 -26.95 38.66 10.81
C ALA A 513 -25.59 39.12 10.24
N VAL A 514 -24.86 40.06 10.89
CA VAL A 514 -23.53 40.50 10.42
C VAL A 514 -22.57 40.70 11.59
N GLY A 515 -21.57 39.83 11.68
CA GLY A 515 -20.54 39.88 12.71
C GLY A 515 -19.40 40.88 12.44
N THR A 516 -18.67 41.22 13.49
CA THR A 516 -17.57 42.19 13.48
C THR A 516 -16.35 41.73 12.67
N ILE A 517 -15.67 42.71 12.06
CA ILE A 517 -14.36 42.53 11.41
C ILE A 517 -13.28 43.04 12.37
N HIS A 518 -12.34 42.18 12.74
CA HIS A 518 -11.21 42.54 13.58
C HIS A 518 -10.09 43.25 12.78
N PRO A 519 -9.18 44.00 13.43
CA PRO A 519 -8.05 44.66 12.77
C PRO A 519 -7.11 43.72 11.98
N SER A 520 -7.15 42.41 12.27
CA SER A 520 -6.48 41.34 11.52
C SER A 520 -7.09 41.02 10.15
N GLY A 521 -8.26 41.59 9.83
CA GLY A 521 -9.08 41.21 8.67
C GLY A 521 -10.01 40.00 8.92
N GLU A 522 -9.97 39.45 10.13
CA GLU A 522 -10.73 38.27 10.54
C GLU A 522 -12.20 38.61 10.81
N ARG A 523 -13.12 37.77 10.30
CA ARG A 523 -14.57 37.89 10.51
C ARG A 523 -15.03 36.86 11.52
N THR A 524 -15.50 37.29 12.67
CA THR A 524 -16.25 36.43 13.60
C THR A 524 -17.73 36.46 13.22
N GLN A 525 -18.28 35.40 12.62
CA GLN A 525 -19.74 35.26 12.55
C GLN A 525 -20.28 34.75 13.88
N LEU A 526 -21.41 35.30 14.33
CA LEU A 526 -22.08 34.89 15.58
C LEU A 526 -22.53 33.41 15.61
N ALA A 527 -22.48 32.71 14.47
CA ALA A 527 -22.88 31.32 14.30
C ALA A 527 -21.72 30.37 13.90
N ASP A 528 -20.47 30.83 13.81
CA ASP A 528 -19.33 29.95 13.50
C ASP A 528 -18.99 29.10 14.74
N HIS A 529 -19.48 27.85 14.78
CA HIS A 529 -19.21 26.86 15.83
C HIS A 529 -17.78 26.26 15.76
N ILE A 530 -16.80 27.06 15.35
CA ILE A 530 -15.40 26.66 15.23
C ILE A 530 -14.68 26.95 16.55
N VAL A 531 -13.97 25.96 17.09
CA VAL A 531 -13.07 26.13 18.23
C VAL A 531 -11.71 26.54 17.71
N HIS A 532 -11.20 27.65 18.24
CA HIS A 532 -9.84 28.11 18.03
C HIS A 532 -9.02 27.81 19.28
N PHE A 533 -7.77 27.39 19.09
CA PHE A 533 -6.81 27.15 20.17
C PHE A 533 -5.65 28.12 20.01
N GLU A 534 -5.34 28.86 21.06
CA GLU A 534 -4.18 29.75 21.07
C GLU A 534 -2.87 28.97 20.88
N GLN A 535 -1.88 29.60 20.25
CA GLN A 535 -0.56 29.01 20.10
C GLN A 535 0.14 29.00 21.45
N GLY A 536 0.56 27.81 21.90
CA GLY A 536 1.26 27.68 23.17
C GLY A 536 2.65 28.31 23.13
N THR A 537 3.11 28.80 24.28
CA THR A 537 4.54 29.06 24.50
C THR A 537 5.28 27.74 24.74
N SER A 538 6.56 27.69 24.36
CA SER A 538 7.43 26.53 24.60
C SER A 538 7.30 25.97 26.03
N HIS A 539 7.06 24.66 26.13
CA HIS A 539 6.95 23.98 27.42
C HIS A 539 8.31 23.82 28.10
N GLY A 540 8.35 23.94 29.43
CA GLY A 540 9.57 23.71 30.22
C GLY A 540 10.09 22.28 30.11
N THR A 541 11.32 22.05 30.56
CA THR A 541 11.99 20.74 30.47
C THR A 541 11.24 19.63 31.20
N ARG A 542 10.71 18.65 30.45
CA ARG A 542 10.09 17.44 31.01
C ARG A 542 11.14 16.51 31.65
N PRO A 543 10.77 15.68 32.64
CA PRO A 543 11.62 14.58 33.12
C PRO A 543 11.92 13.60 31.98
N TRP A 544 13.17 13.13 31.85
CA TRP A 544 13.60 12.23 30.78
C TRP A 544 12.76 10.95 30.65
N PHE A 545 12.19 10.48 31.76
CA PHE A 545 11.34 9.29 31.80
C PHE A 545 9.90 9.53 31.32
N ARG A 546 9.46 10.79 31.25
CA ARG A 546 8.11 11.21 30.89
C ARG A 546 8.14 12.05 29.60
N PRO A 547 8.38 11.43 28.42
CA PRO A 547 8.36 12.12 27.15
C PRO A 547 6.96 12.65 26.79
N PHE A 548 5.90 11.98 27.26
CA PHE A 548 4.51 12.34 26.98
C PHE A 548 3.70 12.61 28.26
N ASP A 549 2.83 13.61 28.18
CA ASP A 549 1.94 14.15 29.21
C ASP A 549 0.67 14.78 28.57
N ASP A 550 -0.20 15.39 29.37
CA ASP A 550 -1.47 16.00 28.96
C ASP A 550 -1.32 17.34 28.21
N VAL A 551 -0.12 17.93 28.20
CA VAL A 551 0.22 19.15 27.44
C VAL A 551 1.04 18.85 26.18
N THR A 552 1.36 17.59 25.90
CA THR A 552 2.15 17.18 24.72
C THR A 552 1.50 17.63 23.41
N ARG A 553 2.29 18.21 22.51
CA ARG A 553 1.86 18.79 21.22
C ARG A 553 2.71 18.24 20.08
N SER A 554 2.08 17.96 18.95
CA SER A 554 2.67 17.18 17.86
C SER A 554 2.37 17.74 16.47
N PHE A 555 3.32 17.51 15.55
CA PHE A 555 3.06 17.54 14.11
C PHE A 555 2.74 16.14 13.59
N VAL A 556 1.89 16.08 12.57
CA VAL A 556 1.70 14.86 11.78
C VAL A 556 2.29 15.08 10.38
N TYR A 557 3.33 14.31 10.04
CA TYR A 557 3.94 14.34 8.71
C TYR A 557 3.22 13.36 7.79
N GLY A 558 2.55 13.87 6.76
CA GLY A 558 1.65 13.14 5.86
C GLY A 558 0.18 13.53 6.05
N LEU A 559 -0.61 13.48 4.96
CA LEU A 559 -2.03 13.83 4.95
C LEU A 559 -2.88 12.68 5.55
N GLN A 560 -2.98 12.62 6.89
CA GLN A 560 -3.58 11.49 7.63
C GLN A 560 -4.84 11.87 8.44
N PRO A 561 -5.93 12.34 7.81
CA PRO A 561 -7.06 12.92 8.53
C PRO A 561 -7.77 11.94 9.49
N ARG A 562 -7.82 10.64 9.18
CA ARG A 562 -8.45 9.65 10.09
C ARG A 562 -7.61 9.41 11.35
N ALA A 563 -6.28 9.40 11.23
CA ALA A 563 -5.40 9.25 12.38
C ALA A 563 -5.45 10.50 13.28
N ILE A 564 -5.45 11.68 12.66
CA ILE A 564 -5.56 12.97 13.36
C ILE A 564 -6.90 13.10 14.07
N GLN A 565 -8.03 12.79 13.41
CA GLN A 565 -9.33 12.80 14.08
C GLN A 565 -9.35 11.83 15.26
N GLY A 566 -8.84 10.60 15.10
CA GLY A 566 -8.74 9.63 16.19
C GLY A 566 -7.80 10.04 17.34
N MET A 567 -6.83 10.92 17.09
CA MET A 567 -6.02 11.57 18.15
C MET A 567 -6.84 12.66 18.86
N LEU A 568 -7.52 13.54 18.11
CA LEU A 568 -8.38 14.60 18.67
C LEU A 568 -9.56 14.05 19.48
N ASP A 569 -10.20 12.97 19.01
CA ASP A 569 -11.26 12.27 19.73
C ASP A 569 -10.72 11.67 21.03
N PHE A 570 -9.53 11.06 20.98
CA PHE A 570 -8.83 10.54 22.16
C PHE A 570 -8.53 11.66 23.16
N ASP A 571 -7.96 12.78 22.70
CA ASP A 571 -7.63 13.93 23.54
C ASP A 571 -8.88 14.50 24.24
N TYR A 572 -9.99 14.63 23.52
CA TYR A 572 -11.26 15.06 24.07
C TYR A 572 -11.82 14.08 25.11
N SER A 573 -11.76 12.77 24.83
CA SER A 573 -12.18 11.73 25.79
C SER A 573 -11.31 11.69 27.06
N CYS A 574 -10.03 12.09 26.95
CA CYS A 574 -9.10 12.25 28.07
C CYS A 574 -9.33 13.54 28.88
N GLY A 575 -10.23 14.42 28.45
CA GLY A 575 -10.46 15.73 29.10
C GLY A 575 -9.34 16.74 28.87
N ARG A 576 -8.52 16.58 27.82
CA ARG A 576 -7.47 17.56 27.48
C ARG A 576 -8.07 18.93 27.16
N LYS A 577 -7.31 19.99 27.42
CA LYS A 577 -7.69 21.38 27.09
C LYS A 577 -7.36 21.78 25.66
N THR A 578 -6.33 21.16 25.07
CA THR A 578 -5.85 21.44 23.72
C THR A 578 -5.64 20.15 22.93
N PRO A 579 -5.90 20.15 21.61
CA PRO A 579 -5.55 19.05 20.72
C PRO A 579 -4.07 18.73 20.79
N SER A 580 -3.74 17.45 20.77
CA SER A 580 -2.35 16.98 20.69
C SER A 580 -1.75 17.17 19.30
N VAL A 581 -2.55 17.35 18.24
CA VAL A 581 -2.07 17.73 16.91
C VAL A 581 -2.20 19.24 16.75
N ALA A 582 -1.07 19.93 16.53
CA ALA A 582 -1.03 21.36 16.28
C ALA A 582 -1.12 21.71 14.79
N ALA A 583 -0.44 20.92 13.94
CA ALA A 583 -0.42 21.11 12.49
C ALA A 583 -0.04 19.84 11.74
N MET A 584 -0.21 19.89 10.42
CA MET A 584 0.18 18.85 9.49
C MET A 584 1.32 19.32 8.58
N ILE A 585 2.18 18.40 8.17
CA ILE A 585 3.28 18.67 7.24
C ILE A 585 3.09 17.76 6.03
N TYR A 586 2.81 18.34 4.87
CA TYR A 586 2.55 17.62 3.63
C TYR A 586 3.24 18.34 2.46
N PRO A 587 4.40 17.84 1.97
CA PRO A 587 5.20 18.51 0.95
C PRO A 587 4.55 18.66 -0.43
N PHE A 588 3.40 18.02 -0.66
CA PHE A 588 2.73 17.98 -1.97
C PHE A 588 1.50 18.88 -1.97
N GLY A 589 1.55 19.96 -2.76
CA GLY A 589 0.46 20.95 -2.84
C GLY A 589 0.82 22.27 -2.15
N GLY A 590 -0.18 23.12 -1.95
CA GLY A 590 -0.03 24.42 -1.29
C GLY A 590 -0.53 24.44 0.15
N HIS A 591 -0.23 25.54 0.84
CA HIS A 591 -0.81 25.81 2.17
C HIS A 591 -2.33 25.81 2.11
N HIS A 592 -2.93 25.06 3.02
CA HIS A 592 -4.36 25.01 3.20
C HIS A 592 -4.69 24.69 4.65
N ILE A 593 -5.96 24.80 5.00
CA ILE A 593 -6.48 24.47 6.33
C ILE A 593 -7.35 23.23 6.17
N GLN A 594 -7.19 22.25 7.04
CA GLN A 594 -8.01 21.05 7.10
C GLN A 594 -8.94 21.10 8.31
N LYS A 595 -10.21 20.75 8.09
CA LYS A 595 -11.28 20.73 9.08
C LYS A 595 -11.30 19.39 9.82
N PHE A 596 -11.47 19.46 11.13
CA PHE A 596 -11.59 18.34 12.07
C PHE A 596 -12.69 18.63 13.10
N TYR A 597 -13.00 17.68 13.97
CA TYR A 597 -13.89 17.86 15.12
C TYR A 597 -13.12 17.87 16.45
N TRP A 598 -13.63 18.66 17.39
CA TRP A 598 -13.25 18.68 18.80
C TRP A 598 -14.52 18.44 19.64
N GLY A 599 -14.78 17.18 19.99
CA GLY A 599 -16.06 16.77 20.54
C GLY A 599 -17.20 16.97 19.52
N THR A 600 -18.12 17.89 19.82
CA THR A 600 -19.26 18.23 18.94
C THR A 600 -19.01 19.43 18.03
N LYS A 601 -17.89 20.16 18.21
CA LYS A 601 -17.59 21.40 17.48
C LYS A 601 -16.55 21.16 16.40
N GLU A 602 -16.50 22.01 15.39
CA GLU A 602 -15.43 21.94 14.38
C GLU A 602 -14.15 22.63 14.89
N THR A 603 -13.00 22.22 14.38
CA THR A 603 -11.70 22.88 14.58
C THR A 603 -10.91 22.86 13.28
N LEU A 604 -9.99 23.80 13.13
CA LEU A 604 -9.19 24.01 11.93
C LEU A 604 -7.70 23.79 12.23
N LEU A 605 -7.06 22.87 11.50
CA LEU A 605 -5.62 22.62 11.61
C LEU A 605 -4.90 23.05 10.31
N PRO A 606 -3.79 23.80 10.40
CA PRO A 606 -3.04 24.23 9.22
C PRO A 606 -2.20 23.08 8.64
N VAL A 607 -2.03 23.11 7.32
CA VAL A 607 -1.16 22.21 6.57
C VAL A 607 -0.01 22.99 5.95
N TYR A 608 1.23 22.65 6.33
CA TYR A 608 2.46 23.26 5.83
C TYR A 608 3.18 22.35 4.83
N THR A 609 3.97 22.96 3.96
CA THR A 609 4.75 22.26 2.93
C THR A 609 6.17 21.91 3.38
N SER A 610 6.70 22.60 4.41
CA SER A 610 8.04 22.38 4.98
C SER A 610 7.97 22.15 6.50
N ILE A 611 8.99 21.47 7.05
CA ILE A 611 9.13 21.31 8.51
C ILE A 611 9.54 22.63 9.17
N GLU A 612 10.42 23.40 8.52
CA GLU A 612 10.94 24.67 9.02
C GLU A 612 9.81 25.68 9.33
N GLU A 613 8.86 25.85 8.42
CA GLU A 613 7.73 26.78 8.63
C GLU A 613 6.77 26.30 9.73
N ALA A 614 6.53 24.98 9.80
CA ALA A 614 5.68 24.41 10.85
C ALA A 614 6.30 24.64 12.23
N VAL A 615 7.59 24.32 12.38
CA VAL A 615 8.38 24.55 13.61
C VAL A 615 8.37 26.03 14.00
N GLY A 616 8.65 26.93 13.05
CA GLY A 616 8.66 28.38 13.29
C GLY A 616 7.30 28.97 13.69
N LYS A 617 6.19 28.29 13.37
CA LYS A 617 4.82 28.73 13.72
C LYS A 617 4.23 28.07 14.97
N HIS A 618 4.78 26.96 15.45
CA HIS A 618 4.25 26.22 16.61
C HIS A 618 5.38 25.83 17.58
N PRO A 619 5.90 26.76 18.40
CA PRO A 619 7.03 26.54 19.31
C PRO A 619 6.68 25.68 20.54
N ASP A 620 5.41 25.36 20.73
CA ASP A 620 4.86 24.42 21.72
C ASP A 620 5.00 22.95 21.31
N VAL A 621 5.19 22.66 20.02
CA VAL A 621 5.25 21.30 19.49
C VAL A 621 6.61 20.65 19.77
N ASP A 622 6.60 19.47 20.38
CA ASP A 622 7.82 18.73 20.74
C ASP A 622 7.85 17.28 20.20
N VAL A 623 6.77 16.82 19.56
CA VAL A 623 6.63 15.47 18.99
C VAL A 623 6.35 15.53 17.48
N VAL A 624 6.86 14.57 16.71
CA VAL A 624 6.41 14.33 15.31
C VAL A 624 5.93 12.90 15.11
N VAL A 625 4.72 12.72 14.59
CA VAL A 625 4.23 11.42 14.11
C VAL A 625 4.45 11.35 12.59
N ASN A 626 5.43 10.56 12.17
CA ASN A 626 5.88 10.49 10.79
C ASN A 626 5.24 9.32 10.02
N PHE A 627 4.29 9.65 9.14
CA PHE A 627 3.65 8.73 8.19
C PHE A 627 4.23 8.82 6.77
N ALA A 628 5.47 9.30 6.62
CA ALA A 628 6.24 9.12 5.38
C ALA A 628 6.32 7.64 4.97
N SER A 629 6.50 7.35 3.68
CA SER A 629 6.67 5.97 3.21
C SER A 629 8.07 5.45 3.57
N SER A 630 8.31 4.15 3.50
CA SER A 630 9.65 3.56 3.71
C SER A 630 10.75 4.17 2.82
N ARG A 631 10.36 4.70 1.64
CA ARG A 631 11.25 5.39 0.70
C ARG A 631 11.60 6.83 1.10
N SER A 632 10.78 7.50 1.93
CA SER A 632 10.95 8.91 2.33
C SER A 632 11.08 9.15 3.83
N VAL A 633 10.88 8.13 4.67
CA VAL A 633 11.02 8.23 6.13
C VAL A 633 12.44 8.58 6.56
N TYR A 634 13.46 8.11 5.83
CA TYR A 634 14.86 8.44 6.12
C TYR A 634 15.14 9.94 5.95
N SER A 635 14.88 10.50 4.76
CA SER A 635 15.14 11.91 4.48
C SER A 635 14.28 12.87 5.32
N SER A 636 12.98 12.56 5.50
CA SER A 636 12.10 13.36 6.36
C SER A 636 12.54 13.35 7.83
N THR A 637 13.03 12.22 8.35
CA THR A 637 13.53 12.15 9.74
C THR A 637 14.85 12.89 9.91
N LEU A 638 15.75 12.84 8.92
CA LEU A 638 16.96 13.68 8.92
C LEU A 638 16.64 15.18 8.87
N GLU A 639 15.56 15.59 8.21
CA GLU A 639 15.10 16.98 8.23
C GLU A 639 14.52 17.36 9.60
N ILE A 640 13.69 16.50 10.21
CA ILE A 640 13.16 16.67 11.58
C ILE A 640 14.30 16.85 12.59
N PHE A 641 15.37 16.05 12.49
CA PHE A 641 16.52 16.11 13.40
C PHE A 641 17.27 17.45 13.40
N LYS A 642 17.17 18.27 12.34
CA LYS A 642 17.73 19.64 12.33
C LYS A 642 17.08 20.55 13.38
N PHE A 643 15.84 20.24 13.79
CA PHE A 643 15.07 20.98 14.78
C PHE A 643 14.99 20.26 16.14
N SER A 644 15.92 19.34 16.42
CA SER A 644 15.99 18.52 17.64
C SER A 644 16.13 19.30 18.96
N ALA A 645 16.44 20.60 18.90
CA ALA A 645 16.34 21.49 20.07
C ALA A 645 14.90 21.62 20.58
N GLN A 646 13.93 21.61 19.66
CA GLN A 646 12.49 21.67 19.94
C GLN A 646 11.83 20.28 19.83
N LEU A 647 12.11 19.53 18.76
CA LEU A 647 11.48 18.24 18.47
C LEU A 647 12.22 17.11 19.20
N ARG A 648 11.71 16.73 20.38
CA ARG A 648 12.35 15.78 21.31
C ARG A 648 11.91 14.33 21.14
N SER A 649 10.82 14.05 20.42
CA SER A 649 10.43 12.68 20.06
C SER A 649 9.85 12.55 18.64
N VAL A 650 10.13 11.44 17.97
CA VAL A 650 9.64 11.11 16.63
C VAL A 650 9.11 9.68 16.61
N ALA A 651 7.90 9.47 16.10
CA ALA A 651 7.35 8.14 15.84
C ALA A 651 7.41 7.83 14.34
N LEU A 652 8.04 6.73 13.96
CA LEU A 652 8.26 6.31 12.57
C LEU A 652 7.30 5.18 12.22
N ILE A 653 6.20 5.50 11.53
CA ILE A 653 5.12 4.53 11.27
C ILE A 653 5.46 3.56 10.12
N ALA A 654 6.35 3.96 9.21
CA ALA A 654 6.73 3.18 8.03
C ALA A 654 7.33 1.80 8.38
N GLU A 655 6.81 0.74 7.77
CA GLU A 655 7.42 -0.60 7.78
C GLU A 655 8.32 -0.81 6.55
N GLY A 656 9.38 -1.61 6.69
CA GLY A 656 10.29 -1.94 5.59
C GLY A 656 11.33 -0.85 5.35
N VAL A 657 11.88 -0.29 6.42
CA VAL A 657 12.98 0.68 6.35
C VAL A 657 14.31 -0.07 6.25
N PRO A 658 15.21 0.27 5.31
CA PRO A 658 16.52 -0.35 5.19
C PRO A 658 17.29 -0.42 6.52
N GLU A 659 17.83 -1.59 6.86
CA GLU A 659 18.53 -1.87 8.12
C GLU A 659 19.69 -0.87 8.34
N ARG A 660 20.36 -0.45 7.27
CA ARG A 660 21.42 0.58 7.32
C ARG A 660 20.88 1.99 7.61
N HIS A 661 19.72 2.36 7.05
CA HIS A 661 19.07 3.65 7.32
C HIS A 661 18.51 3.70 8.75
N ALA A 662 17.86 2.63 9.23
CA ALA A 662 17.36 2.54 10.59
C ALA A 662 18.49 2.71 11.64
N ARG A 663 19.66 2.12 11.38
CA ARG A 663 20.87 2.27 12.21
C ARG A 663 21.42 3.71 12.22
N ASP A 664 21.51 4.38 11.07
CA ASP A 664 21.95 5.79 11.01
C ASP A 664 20.97 6.72 11.76
N LEU A 665 19.65 6.54 11.58
CA LEU A 665 18.64 7.31 12.31
C LEU A 665 18.74 7.10 13.83
N LEU A 666 18.91 5.85 14.28
CA LEU A 666 19.15 5.50 15.68
C LEU A 666 20.40 6.20 16.24
N TYR A 667 21.50 6.16 15.49
CA TYR A 667 22.77 6.77 15.91
C TYR A 667 22.62 8.29 16.10
N ARG A 668 22.08 8.99 15.10
CA ARG A 668 21.84 10.45 15.16
C ARG A 668 20.84 10.81 16.26
N ALA A 669 19.78 10.01 16.45
CA ALA A 669 18.81 10.23 17.53
C ALA A 669 19.47 10.20 18.91
N LYS A 670 20.41 9.27 19.14
CA LYS A 670 21.17 9.15 20.37
C LYS A 670 22.12 10.34 20.60
N GLU A 671 22.80 10.83 19.56
CA GLU A 671 23.64 12.04 19.64
C GLU A 671 22.82 13.30 19.97
N LEU A 672 21.64 13.45 19.36
CA LEU A 672 20.78 14.63 19.52
C LEU A 672 19.86 14.56 20.75
N GLY A 673 19.82 13.41 21.44
CA GLY A 673 18.95 13.16 22.59
C GLY A 673 17.46 13.14 22.24
N VAL A 674 17.11 12.62 21.05
CA VAL A 674 15.74 12.51 20.53
C VAL A 674 15.21 11.09 20.70
N LEU A 675 14.01 10.93 21.26
CA LEU A 675 13.37 9.61 21.41
C LEU A 675 12.70 9.18 20.09
N VAL A 676 13.25 8.17 19.42
CA VAL A 676 12.67 7.57 18.21
C VAL A 676 11.89 6.29 18.56
N ILE A 677 10.60 6.24 18.24
CA ILE A 677 9.74 5.06 18.41
C ILE A 677 9.44 4.48 17.01
N GLY A 678 9.70 3.19 16.79
CA GLY A 678 9.72 2.59 15.45
C GLY A 678 11.14 2.50 14.87
N PRO A 679 11.32 2.19 13.56
CA PRO A 679 10.29 2.06 12.53
C PRO A 679 9.40 0.80 12.65
N ALA A 680 8.50 0.60 11.69
CA ALA A 680 7.54 -0.51 11.65
C ALA A 680 6.66 -0.62 12.91
N THR A 681 6.13 0.52 13.38
CA THR A 681 5.29 0.60 14.58
C THR A 681 3.96 1.29 14.34
N VAL A 682 2.96 0.97 15.17
CA VAL A 682 1.75 1.79 15.33
C VAL A 682 2.00 3.03 16.20
N GLY A 683 3.08 3.02 16.99
CA GLY A 683 3.46 4.04 17.95
C GLY A 683 3.30 3.57 19.39
N GLY A 684 2.37 4.19 20.10
CA GLY A 684 2.10 3.95 21.51
C GLY A 684 0.98 4.83 22.04
N ILE A 685 0.55 4.54 23.26
CA ILE A 685 -0.55 5.24 23.93
C ILE A 685 -0.23 5.47 25.40
N LYS A 686 -0.53 6.68 25.88
CA LYS A 686 -0.48 7.07 27.28
C LYS A 686 -1.86 7.57 27.68
N PRO A 687 -2.72 6.70 28.24
CA PRO A 687 -4.08 7.04 28.65
C PRO A 687 -4.16 8.32 29.51
N GLY A 688 -5.09 9.20 29.18
CA GLY A 688 -5.23 10.53 29.80
C GLY A 688 -4.23 11.59 29.29
N CYS A 689 -3.24 11.24 28.46
CA CYS A 689 -2.16 12.14 28.07
C CYS A 689 -2.00 12.29 26.55
N PHE A 690 -1.56 11.24 25.85
CA PHE A 690 -1.21 11.34 24.43
C PHE A 690 -1.29 9.98 23.73
N ARG A 691 -1.66 10.01 22.45
CA ARG A 691 -1.78 8.83 21.59
C ARG A 691 -1.04 9.08 20.28
N ILE A 692 -0.14 8.18 19.91
CA ILE A 692 0.57 8.26 18.64
C ILE A 692 -0.33 7.67 17.55
N GLY A 693 -0.89 8.54 16.70
CA GLY A 693 -1.60 8.19 15.47
C GLY A 693 -2.74 7.18 15.69
N ASN A 694 -2.56 5.98 15.15
CA ASN A 694 -3.60 4.94 15.13
C ASN A 694 -3.64 4.05 16.38
N SER A 695 -2.75 4.25 17.36
CA SER A 695 -2.61 3.38 18.54
C SER A 695 -3.90 3.31 19.38
N GLY A 696 -4.40 2.11 19.67
CA GLY A 696 -5.66 1.92 20.40
C GLY A 696 -6.92 1.95 19.52
N GLY A 697 -6.80 2.26 18.22
CA GLY A 697 -7.86 2.10 17.22
C GLY A 697 -8.99 3.12 17.29
N MET A 698 -10.24 2.67 17.12
CA MET A 698 -11.43 3.55 17.14
C MET A 698 -11.91 3.82 18.57
N MET A 699 -12.79 4.81 18.73
CA MET A 699 -13.25 5.27 20.05
C MET A 699 -14.02 4.20 20.84
N ASP A 700 -14.63 3.23 20.15
CA ASP A 700 -15.24 2.05 20.77
C ASP A 700 -14.20 1.22 21.55
N ASN A 701 -13.04 0.96 20.96
CA ASN A 701 -11.95 0.26 21.63
C ASN A 701 -11.23 1.11 22.68
N ILE A 702 -11.07 2.42 22.46
CA ILE A 702 -10.54 3.35 23.49
C ILE A 702 -11.43 3.34 24.73
N THR A 703 -12.75 3.31 24.56
CA THR A 703 -13.70 3.24 25.68
C THR A 703 -13.72 1.85 26.32
N ALA A 704 -13.82 0.79 25.53
CA ALA A 704 -13.88 -0.60 26.03
C ALA A 704 -12.61 -1.03 26.78
N SER A 705 -11.42 -0.69 26.26
CA SER A 705 -10.14 -0.93 26.93
C SER A 705 -9.80 0.15 27.98
N LYS A 706 -10.73 1.08 28.26
CA LYS A 706 -10.59 2.16 29.24
C LYS A 706 -9.33 3.02 29.07
N LEU A 707 -8.96 3.31 27.83
CA LEU A 707 -7.72 4.02 27.46
C LEU A 707 -7.83 5.55 27.57
N TYR A 708 -8.98 6.10 27.97
CA TYR A 708 -9.16 7.53 28.22
C TYR A 708 -8.60 8.00 29.57
N ARG A 709 -8.23 7.08 30.49
CA ARG A 709 -7.66 7.40 31.81
C ARG A 709 -6.51 6.47 32.21
N PRO A 710 -5.48 6.96 32.93
CA PRO A 710 -4.30 6.16 33.30
C PRO A 710 -4.59 5.13 34.38
N GLY A 711 -4.18 3.89 34.13
CA GLY A 711 -4.02 2.85 35.15
C GLY A 711 -2.62 2.88 35.78
N SER A 712 -2.07 1.71 36.13
CA SER A 712 -0.78 1.58 36.83
C SER A 712 0.25 0.66 36.15
N VAL A 713 -0.10 0.06 35.00
CA VAL A 713 0.74 -0.93 34.32
C VAL A 713 1.42 -0.34 33.08
N GLY A 714 2.75 -0.31 33.05
CA GLY A 714 3.52 0.12 31.88
C GLY A 714 3.94 -1.07 31.03
N TYR A 715 3.63 -1.08 29.73
CA TYR A 715 4.01 -2.19 28.84
C TYR A 715 4.91 -1.75 27.68
N VAL A 716 5.71 -2.71 27.19
CA VAL A 716 6.47 -2.59 25.96
C VAL A 716 6.35 -3.88 25.13
N SER A 717 6.18 -3.74 23.81
CA SER A 717 5.95 -4.82 22.85
C SER A 717 6.72 -4.55 21.55
N LYS A 718 7.15 -5.58 20.82
CA LYS A 718 7.55 -5.41 19.39
C LYS A 718 6.32 -5.15 18.52
N SER A 719 5.29 -6.00 18.65
CA SER A 719 4.12 -5.98 17.76
C SER A 719 3.10 -4.91 18.14
N GLY A 720 2.77 -4.03 17.18
CA GLY A 720 1.66 -3.07 17.30
C GLY A 720 0.28 -3.74 17.42
N GLY A 721 0.06 -4.89 16.77
CA GLY A 721 -1.18 -5.66 16.90
C GLY A 721 -1.38 -6.20 18.32
N MET A 722 -0.36 -6.87 18.85
CA MET A 722 -0.41 -7.39 20.23
C MET A 722 -0.41 -6.28 21.28
N SER A 723 0.12 -5.08 20.99
CA SER A 723 0.02 -3.94 21.91
C SER A 723 -1.43 -3.56 22.23
N ASN A 724 -2.35 -3.72 21.26
CA ASN A 724 -3.76 -3.43 21.48
C ASN A 724 -4.51 -4.61 22.13
N GLU A 725 -4.04 -5.84 21.93
CA GLU A 725 -4.50 -6.99 22.72
C GLU A 725 -4.06 -6.89 24.19
N LEU A 726 -2.86 -6.37 24.46
CA LEU A 726 -2.40 -6.06 25.82
C LEU A 726 -3.27 -4.98 26.47
N ASN A 727 -3.67 -3.93 25.75
CA ASN A 727 -4.62 -2.93 26.28
C ASN A 727 -5.93 -3.59 26.73
N ASN A 728 -6.50 -4.49 25.91
CA ASN A 728 -7.69 -5.25 26.24
C ASN A 728 -7.48 -6.11 27.50
N ILE A 729 -6.46 -6.99 27.50
CA ILE A 729 -6.13 -7.87 28.64
C ILE A 729 -5.93 -7.06 29.92
N LEU A 730 -5.13 -5.99 29.89
CA LEU A 730 -4.84 -5.16 31.05
C LEU A 730 -6.09 -4.45 31.58
N SER A 731 -6.99 -3.98 30.72
CA SER A 731 -8.25 -3.34 31.12
C SER A 731 -9.22 -4.29 31.84
N LEU A 732 -9.09 -5.59 31.61
CA LEU A 732 -9.93 -6.66 32.15
C LEU A 732 -9.39 -7.24 33.46
N VAL A 733 -8.06 -7.27 33.65
CA VAL A 733 -7.42 -7.95 34.80
C VAL A 733 -6.66 -7.02 35.75
N THR A 734 -6.57 -5.72 35.44
CA THR A 734 -5.91 -4.69 36.25
C THR A 734 -6.70 -3.36 36.19
N ASN A 735 -6.24 -2.28 36.82
CA ASN A 735 -6.80 -0.94 36.58
C ASN A 735 -6.47 -0.35 35.18
N GLY A 736 -5.63 -1.02 34.39
CA GLY A 736 -5.34 -0.72 32.99
C GLY A 736 -3.96 -0.12 32.72
N THR A 737 -3.75 0.26 31.46
CA THR A 737 -2.49 0.80 30.95
C THR A 737 -2.16 2.17 31.55
N TYR A 738 -0.93 2.33 32.04
CA TYR A 738 -0.33 3.62 32.38
C TYR A 738 0.35 4.27 31.16
N GLU A 739 1.24 3.52 30.50
CA GLU A 739 1.89 3.90 29.24
C GLU A 739 2.26 2.62 28.48
N GLY A 740 1.96 2.58 27.19
CA GLY A 740 2.12 1.40 26.35
C GLY A 740 2.80 1.74 25.03
N ILE A 741 3.99 1.19 24.79
CA ILE A 741 4.76 1.45 23.56
C ILE A 741 4.94 0.18 22.74
N ALA A 742 4.72 0.28 21.43
CA ALA A 742 5.20 -0.68 20.46
C ALA A 742 6.53 -0.18 19.87
N ILE A 743 7.65 -0.86 20.12
CA ILE A 743 8.97 -0.43 19.64
C ILE A 743 9.13 -0.62 18.13
N GLY A 744 8.34 -1.53 17.54
CA GLY A 744 8.33 -1.84 16.11
C GLY A 744 8.86 -3.24 15.79
N GLY A 745 8.52 -3.71 14.59
CA GLY A 745 8.93 -5.03 14.07
C GLY A 745 10.27 -5.07 13.32
N ASP A 746 10.89 -3.91 13.07
CA ASP A 746 12.17 -3.82 12.37
C ASP A 746 13.33 -4.34 13.24
N ARG A 747 14.42 -4.82 12.61
CA ARG A 747 15.56 -5.45 13.31
C ARG A 747 16.26 -4.50 14.29
N TYR A 748 16.31 -3.22 13.95
CA TYR A 748 16.97 -2.17 14.72
C TYR A 748 15.97 -1.05 15.05
N PRO A 749 15.09 -1.25 16.06
CA PRO A 749 14.17 -0.20 16.48
C PRO A 749 14.95 0.96 17.14
N GLY A 750 14.50 2.19 16.91
CA GLY A 750 15.13 3.43 17.39
C GLY A 750 15.14 3.57 18.92
N SER A 751 14.26 2.85 19.60
CA SER A 751 14.27 2.62 21.05
C SER A 751 13.96 1.15 21.34
N THR A 752 14.52 0.63 22.43
CA THR A 752 14.51 -0.80 22.77
C THR A 752 13.70 -1.09 24.03
N PHE A 753 13.46 -2.37 24.32
CA PHE A 753 12.74 -2.80 25.52
C PHE A 753 13.29 -2.17 26.81
N ILE A 754 14.62 -2.20 26.97
CA ILE A 754 15.28 -1.64 28.17
C ILE A 754 15.09 -0.11 28.27
N ASP A 755 15.08 0.60 27.15
CA ASP A 755 14.94 2.06 27.15
C ASP A 755 13.57 2.48 27.71
N HIS A 756 12.47 1.83 27.30
CA HIS A 756 11.15 2.13 27.86
C HIS A 756 10.96 1.58 29.28
N LEU A 757 11.48 0.39 29.60
CA LEU A 757 11.34 -0.17 30.94
C LEU A 757 12.10 0.65 32.00
N LEU A 758 13.26 1.24 31.68
CA LEU A 758 13.96 2.15 32.59
C LEU A 758 13.18 3.46 32.82
N ARG A 759 12.48 3.98 31.80
CA ARG A 759 11.56 5.12 32.00
C ARG A 759 10.41 4.74 32.93
N TYR A 760 9.81 3.57 32.73
CA TYR A 760 8.71 3.10 33.56
C TYR A 760 9.15 2.78 34.99
N GLU A 761 10.37 2.28 35.19
CA GLU A 761 10.98 2.13 36.52
C GLU A 761 11.15 3.49 37.21
N ALA A 762 11.62 4.51 36.48
CA ALA A 762 11.81 5.85 37.01
C ALA A 762 10.51 6.63 37.32
N ASP A 763 9.41 6.41 36.59
CA ASP A 763 8.15 7.10 36.87
C ASP A 763 7.43 6.49 38.09
N PRO A 764 7.19 7.25 39.19
CA PRO A 764 6.56 6.71 40.39
C PRO A 764 5.08 6.31 40.21
N ASN A 765 4.43 6.72 39.12
CA ASN A 765 3.03 6.38 38.83
C ASN A 765 2.88 5.01 38.16
N CYS A 766 3.90 4.55 37.43
CA CYS A 766 3.96 3.18 36.93
C CYS A 766 4.38 2.26 38.08
N LYS A 767 3.60 1.20 38.35
CA LYS A 767 3.79 0.30 39.51
C LYS A 767 4.19 -1.11 39.11
N MET A 768 3.86 -1.51 37.89
CA MET A 768 4.03 -2.86 37.36
C MET A 768 4.47 -2.78 35.90
N LEU A 769 5.37 -3.66 35.49
CA LEU A 769 5.98 -3.66 34.16
C LEU A 769 5.54 -4.90 33.38
N VAL A 770 5.33 -4.74 32.07
CA VAL A 770 5.00 -5.84 31.16
C VAL A 770 5.91 -5.81 29.93
N LEU A 771 6.54 -6.94 29.63
CA LEU A 771 7.38 -7.12 28.44
C LEU A 771 6.83 -8.24 27.56
N LEU A 772 6.39 -7.89 26.35
CA LEU A 772 6.05 -8.85 25.31
C LEU A 772 7.21 -8.92 24.30
N GLY A 773 8.11 -9.87 24.57
CA GLY A 773 9.25 -10.22 23.73
C GLY A 773 8.86 -11.09 22.54
N GLU A 774 9.84 -11.43 21.71
CA GLU A 774 9.64 -12.24 20.51
C GLU A 774 10.92 -12.99 20.14
N VAL A 775 10.81 -14.14 19.50
CA VAL A 775 11.92 -14.86 18.86
C VAL A 775 12.80 -13.91 18.00
N GLY A 776 14.10 -14.17 17.98
CA GLY A 776 15.09 -13.38 17.23
C GLY A 776 15.69 -12.20 18.00
N GLY A 777 17.00 -12.02 17.88
CA GLY A 777 17.78 -11.02 18.63
C GLY A 777 17.86 -11.26 20.14
N VAL A 778 18.58 -10.39 20.85
CA VAL A 778 18.95 -10.58 22.28
C VAL A 778 18.59 -9.41 23.20
N GLU A 779 17.68 -8.53 22.79
CA GLU A 779 17.30 -7.32 23.55
C GLU A 779 16.71 -7.64 24.93
N GLU A 780 15.98 -8.75 25.08
CA GLU A 780 15.42 -9.21 26.36
C GLU A 780 16.51 -9.47 27.41
N TYR A 781 17.71 -9.91 27.00
CA TYR A 781 18.84 -10.13 27.92
C TYR A 781 19.37 -8.83 28.53
N ARG A 782 19.25 -7.69 27.82
CA ARG A 782 19.62 -6.37 28.38
C ARG A 782 18.68 -5.98 29.53
N VAL A 783 17.42 -6.43 29.48
CA VAL A 783 16.45 -6.27 30.59
C VAL A 783 16.77 -7.24 31.73
N ILE A 784 17.12 -8.49 31.42
CA ILE A 784 17.56 -9.48 32.41
C ILE A 784 18.73 -8.95 33.24
N GLU A 785 19.76 -8.39 32.62
CA GLU A 785 20.90 -7.82 33.34
C GLU A 785 20.54 -6.55 34.13
N ALA A 786 19.54 -5.77 33.70
CA ALA A 786 19.03 -4.64 34.47
C ALA A 786 18.26 -5.07 35.73
N VAL A 787 17.53 -6.19 35.69
CA VAL A 787 16.88 -6.79 36.87
C VAL A 787 17.92 -7.38 37.81
N LYS A 788 18.85 -8.22 37.31
CA LYS A 788 19.93 -8.82 38.12
C LYS A 788 20.80 -7.77 38.82
N SER A 789 21.09 -6.65 38.16
CA SER A 789 21.88 -5.54 38.74
C SER A 789 21.05 -4.60 39.65
N GLY A 790 19.77 -4.88 39.87
CA GLY A 790 18.89 -4.08 40.73
C GLY A 790 18.59 -2.68 40.19
N LYS A 791 18.77 -2.46 38.88
CA LYS A 791 18.41 -1.22 38.16
C LYS A 791 16.92 -1.14 37.87
N ILE A 792 16.26 -2.29 37.68
CA ILE A 792 14.80 -2.42 37.65
C ILE A 792 14.37 -3.26 38.85
N ARG A 793 13.43 -2.74 39.65
CA ARG A 793 12.97 -3.34 40.91
C ARG A 793 11.47 -3.58 40.95
N LYS A 794 10.69 -2.88 40.11
CA LYS A 794 9.25 -3.15 39.95
C LYS A 794 9.03 -4.56 39.37
N PRO A 795 7.95 -5.27 39.75
CA PRO A 795 7.67 -6.59 39.21
C PRO A 795 7.44 -6.50 37.70
N ILE A 796 8.08 -7.42 36.97
CA ILE A 796 7.94 -7.56 35.52
C ILE A 796 7.24 -8.88 35.21
N VAL A 797 6.07 -8.80 34.57
CA VAL A 797 5.45 -9.95 33.90
C VAL A 797 5.94 -9.97 32.46
N ALA A 798 6.48 -11.09 32.00
CA ALA A 798 7.10 -11.17 30.68
C ALA A 798 6.80 -12.47 29.95
N TRP A 799 6.70 -12.38 28.63
CA TRP A 799 6.57 -13.53 27.73
C TRP A 799 7.21 -13.21 26.38
N ALA A 800 8.02 -14.14 25.86
CA ALA A 800 8.52 -14.12 24.49
C ALA A 800 7.70 -15.08 23.62
N ILE A 801 7.09 -14.55 22.55
CA ILE A 801 6.32 -15.34 21.58
C ILE A 801 7.24 -15.99 20.53
N GLY A 802 6.82 -17.10 19.92
CA GLY A 802 7.58 -17.84 18.90
C GLY A 802 8.15 -19.16 19.40
N THR A 803 7.53 -19.75 20.43
CA THR A 803 7.90 -21.06 20.98
C THR A 803 7.62 -22.21 20.02
N CYS A 804 6.76 -22.03 19.01
CA CYS A 804 6.53 -23.02 17.95
C CYS A 804 7.74 -23.22 17.02
N ALA A 805 8.70 -22.29 16.98
CA ALA A 805 9.81 -22.30 16.02
C ALA A 805 10.64 -23.61 16.06
N LYS A 806 10.87 -24.16 17.27
CA LYS A 806 11.59 -25.43 17.48
C LYS A 806 10.88 -26.67 16.93
N MET A 807 9.59 -26.56 16.59
CA MET A 807 8.78 -27.67 16.09
C MET A 807 8.75 -27.73 14.56
N PHE A 808 9.34 -26.75 13.86
CA PHE A 808 9.43 -26.74 12.41
C PHE A 808 10.71 -27.44 11.93
N ALA A 809 10.61 -28.19 10.84
CA ALA A 809 11.73 -28.96 10.28
C ALA A 809 12.78 -28.11 9.54
N THR A 810 12.50 -26.82 9.31
CA THR A 810 13.39 -25.84 8.68
C THR A 810 13.21 -24.48 9.34
N GLU A 811 14.20 -23.60 9.23
CA GLU A 811 14.14 -22.23 9.74
C GLU A 811 12.99 -21.44 9.08
N VAL A 812 12.07 -20.91 9.90
CA VAL A 812 10.94 -20.08 9.46
C VAL A 812 11.19 -18.64 9.89
N GLN A 813 11.34 -17.75 8.92
CA GLN A 813 11.25 -16.30 9.14
C GLN A 813 9.79 -15.92 9.39
N PHE A 814 9.48 -15.42 10.59
CA PHE A 814 8.15 -14.88 10.91
C PHE A 814 7.96 -13.48 10.29
N GLY A 815 6.76 -12.90 10.46
CA GLY A 815 6.33 -11.72 9.68
C GLY A 815 7.21 -10.47 9.86
N HIS A 816 7.49 -10.10 11.11
CA HIS A 816 8.36 -8.97 11.44
C HIS A 816 9.80 -9.22 10.98
N ALA A 817 10.55 -8.15 10.70
CA ALA A 817 11.92 -8.22 10.20
C ALA A 817 12.86 -8.99 11.12
N GLY A 818 12.83 -8.65 12.42
CA GLY A 818 13.74 -9.20 13.43
C GLY A 818 13.38 -10.61 13.93
N SER A 819 12.32 -11.23 13.42
CA SER A 819 11.75 -12.47 13.98
C SER A 819 12.27 -13.72 13.30
N MET A 820 13.58 -13.93 13.47
CA MET A 820 14.34 -15.12 13.07
C MET A 820 15.48 -15.29 14.08
N ALA A 821 15.70 -16.51 14.56
CA ALA A 821 16.79 -16.82 15.49
C ALA A 821 17.98 -17.39 14.71
N ASP A 822 19.11 -16.67 14.67
CA ASP A 822 20.38 -17.19 14.11
C ASP A 822 21.13 -18.06 15.16
N SER A 823 20.67 -18.13 16.43
CA SER A 823 21.30 -18.88 17.54
C SER A 823 20.32 -19.35 18.63
N GLU A 824 20.73 -20.30 19.49
CA GLU A 824 19.89 -20.83 20.59
C GLU A 824 19.42 -19.73 21.57
N MET A 825 20.29 -18.77 21.89
CA MET A 825 19.96 -17.65 22.79
C MET A 825 18.81 -16.78 22.26
N GLU A 826 18.63 -16.73 20.94
CA GLU A 826 17.58 -15.93 20.30
C GLU A 826 16.22 -16.64 20.25
N THR A 827 16.15 -17.92 20.65
CA THR A 827 14.88 -18.66 20.73
C THR A 827 13.98 -18.12 21.83
N ALA A 828 12.66 -18.14 21.60
CA ALA A 828 11.68 -17.71 22.59
C ALA A 828 11.77 -18.51 23.91
N ASP A 829 12.00 -19.83 23.82
CA ASP A 829 12.17 -20.71 24.98
C ASP A 829 13.40 -20.35 25.84
N ALA A 830 14.56 -20.11 25.22
CA ALA A 830 15.77 -19.70 25.94
C ALA A 830 15.55 -18.36 26.66
N LYS A 831 14.92 -17.39 25.98
CA LYS A 831 14.54 -16.10 26.58
C LYS A 831 13.58 -16.27 27.76
N ASN A 832 12.50 -17.03 27.60
CA ASN A 832 11.51 -17.27 28.66
C ASN A 832 12.16 -17.93 29.89
N LYS A 833 13.00 -18.95 29.68
CA LYS A 833 13.77 -19.61 30.74
C LYS A 833 14.75 -18.65 31.44
N ALA A 834 15.46 -17.82 30.67
CA ALA A 834 16.41 -16.85 31.21
C ALA A 834 15.73 -15.71 31.99
N MET A 835 14.58 -15.22 31.53
CA MET A 835 13.74 -14.25 32.24
C MET A 835 13.24 -14.83 33.56
N ARG A 836 12.68 -16.05 33.55
CA ARG A 836 12.20 -16.74 34.76
C ARG A 836 13.33 -16.93 35.78
N ALA A 837 14.51 -17.36 35.34
CA ALA A 837 15.69 -17.51 36.19
C ALA A 837 16.23 -16.18 36.77
N ALA A 838 15.92 -15.04 36.13
CA ALA A 838 16.29 -13.71 36.59
C ALA A 838 15.25 -13.05 37.53
N GLY A 839 14.16 -13.74 37.87
CA GLY A 839 13.12 -13.23 38.78
C GLY A 839 11.94 -12.56 38.09
N PHE A 840 11.79 -12.69 36.77
CA PHE A 840 10.59 -12.24 36.06
C PHE A 840 9.44 -13.23 36.29
N ILE A 841 8.22 -12.71 36.26
CA ILE A 841 7.00 -13.52 36.32
C ILE A 841 6.68 -13.95 34.89
N VAL A 842 7.00 -15.20 34.55
CA VAL A 842 6.87 -15.76 33.19
C VAL A 842 5.88 -16.94 33.22
N PRO A 843 4.67 -16.83 32.62
CA PRO A 843 3.70 -17.93 32.54
C PRO A 843 4.23 -19.11 31.71
N GLU A 844 3.57 -20.26 31.70
CA GLU A 844 4.02 -21.39 30.86
C GLU A 844 3.53 -21.29 29.41
N THR A 845 2.40 -20.62 29.17
CA THR A 845 1.93 -20.27 27.81
C THR A 845 1.35 -18.85 27.75
N PHE A 846 1.07 -18.35 26.55
CA PHE A 846 0.46 -17.03 26.35
C PHE A 846 -0.96 -16.95 26.94
N GLU A 847 -1.72 -18.05 26.93
CA GLU A 847 -3.07 -18.18 27.51
C GLU A 847 -3.10 -17.89 29.01
N GLU A 848 -1.99 -18.13 29.71
CA GLU A 848 -1.86 -17.94 31.16
C GLU A 848 -1.40 -16.51 31.53
N LEU A 849 -1.01 -15.69 30.54
CA LEU A 849 -0.58 -14.30 30.75
C LEU A 849 -1.64 -13.44 31.47
N PRO A 850 -2.95 -13.48 31.13
CA PRO A 850 -3.97 -12.71 31.85
C PRO A 850 -4.04 -13.04 33.36
N GLN A 851 -3.85 -14.32 33.71
CA GLN A 851 -3.89 -14.76 35.11
C GLN A 851 -2.63 -14.30 35.86
N ALA A 852 -1.44 -14.48 35.27
CA ALA A 852 -0.19 -13.98 35.84
C ALA A 852 -0.19 -12.45 36.06
N LEU A 853 -0.79 -11.69 35.13
CA LEU A 853 -1.00 -10.26 35.27
C LEU A 853 -1.93 -9.92 36.45
N LYS A 854 -3.07 -10.63 36.55
CA LYS A 854 -4.07 -10.46 37.61
C LYS A 854 -3.49 -10.68 39.00
N ASP A 855 -2.79 -11.79 39.21
CA ASP A 855 -2.24 -12.17 40.51
C ASP A 855 -1.16 -11.19 40.97
N THR A 856 -0.32 -10.74 40.04
CA THR A 856 0.70 -9.71 40.29
C THR A 856 0.06 -8.37 40.69
N TYR A 857 -0.98 -7.95 39.96
CA TYR A 857 -1.72 -6.72 40.23
C TYR A 857 -2.41 -6.75 41.61
N GLN A 858 -3.12 -7.85 41.90
CA GLN A 858 -3.80 -8.03 43.20
C GLN A 858 -2.80 -8.07 44.36
N GLY A 859 -1.62 -8.68 44.17
CA GLY A 859 -0.52 -8.60 45.12
C GLY A 859 -0.11 -7.16 45.44
N LEU A 860 0.11 -6.32 44.42
CA LEU A 860 0.47 -4.90 44.59
C LEU A 860 -0.64 -4.05 45.24
N VAL A 861 -1.91 -4.35 44.96
CA VAL A 861 -3.06 -3.70 45.65
C VAL A 861 -3.08 -4.10 47.13
N SER A 862 -2.91 -5.39 47.45
CA SER A 862 -2.90 -5.88 48.84
C SER A 862 -1.76 -5.31 49.68
N GLN A 863 -0.65 -4.95 49.04
CA GLN A 863 0.52 -4.28 49.65
C GLN A 863 0.36 -2.75 49.77
N GLY A 864 -0.73 -2.18 49.26
CA GLY A 864 -0.95 -0.72 49.23
C GLY A 864 -0.06 0.04 48.24
N VAL A 865 0.64 -0.66 47.34
CA VAL A 865 1.52 -0.05 46.31
C VAL A 865 0.68 0.56 45.17
N ILE A 866 -0.45 -0.07 44.85
CA ILE A 866 -1.49 0.43 43.96
C ILE A 866 -2.70 0.82 44.82
N LEU A 867 -3.16 2.07 44.67
CA LEU A 867 -4.41 2.55 45.22
C LEU A 867 -5.42 2.68 44.09
N GLU A 868 -6.50 1.92 44.15
CA GLU A 868 -7.58 2.00 43.16
C GLU A 868 -8.33 3.32 43.31
N LYS A 869 -8.71 3.90 42.17
CA LYS A 869 -9.50 5.13 42.08
C LYS A 869 -10.88 4.79 41.55
N ALA A 870 -11.87 5.59 41.91
CA ALA A 870 -13.18 5.52 41.25
C ALA A 870 -13.01 5.75 39.74
N GLU A 871 -13.66 4.92 38.93
CA GLU A 871 -13.78 5.16 37.48
C GLU A 871 -14.65 6.41 37.26
N ALA A 872 -14.27 7.22 36.29
CA ALA A 872 -15.03 8.39 35.84
C ALA A 872 -15.40 8.17 34.37
N ASP A 873 -16.66 8.42 34.03
CA ASP A 873 -17.12 8.26 32.64
C ASP A 873 -16.46 9.31 31.72
N PRO A 874 -16.02 8.93 30.52
CA PRO A 874 -15.43 9.87 29.57
C PRO A 874 -16.51 10.79 28.96
N PRO A 875 -16.14 12.01 28.52
CA PRO A 875 -17.03 12.85 27.73
C PRO A 875 -17.60 12.12 26.50
N VAL A 876 -18.92 12.16 26.35
CA VAL A 876 -19.60 11.48 25.23
C VAL A 876 -19.33 12.22 23.92
N ILE A 877 -18.71 11.51 22.97
CA ILE A 877 -18.50 11.98 21.59
C ILE A 877 -19.65 11.41 20.71
N PRO A 878 -20.30 12.22 19.85
CA PRO A 878 -21.32 11.71 18.94
C PRO A 878 -20.77 10.62 18.00
N MET A 879 -21.63 9.67 17.63
CA MET A 879 -21.28 8.69 16.60
C MET A 879 -21.16 9.38 15.24
N ASP A 880 -20.07 9.09 14.51
CA ASP A 880 -19.89 9.56 13.13
C ASP A 880 -21.08 9.16 12.25
N TYR A 881 -21.55 10.10 11.42
CA TYR A 881 -22.72 9.92 10.55
C TYR A 881 -22.57 8.72 9.61
N LYS A 882 -21.39 8.52 9.03
CA LYS A 882 -21.15 7.40 8.11
C LYS A 882 -21.17 6.08 8.87
N TRP A 883 -20.62 6.02 10.07
CA TRP A 883 -20.67 4.82 10.91
C TRP A 883 -22.11 4.47 11.36
N ALA A 884 -22.88 5.47 11.80
CA ALA A 884 -24.29 5.29 12.15
C ALA A 884 -25.13 4.84 10.93
N GLN A 885 -24.82 5.32 9.72
CA GLN A 885 -25.44 4.88 8.48
C GLN A 885 -25.03 3.44 8.10
N GLU A 886 -23.75 3.06 8.26
CA GLU A 886 -23.26 1.70 7.99
C GLU A 886 -23.88 0.67 8.95
N LEU A 887 -24.12 1.04 10.21
CA LEU A 887 -24.84 0.21 11.20
C LEU A 887 -26.37 0.20 11.01
N GLY A 888 -26.92 1.01 10.10
CA GLY A 888 -28.37 1.14 9.89
C GLY A 888 -29.13 1.83 11.02
N LEU A 889 -28.44 2.51 11.95
CA LEU A 889 -29.03 3.23 13.08
C LEU A 889 -29.74 4.52 12.64
N ILE A 890 -29.28 5.11 11.54
CA ILE A 890 -29.88 6.31 10.94
C ILE A 890 -30.19 6.10 9.46
N ARG A 891 -31.23 6.78 8.98
CA ARG A 891 -31.57 6.89 7.56
C ARG A 891 -31.59 8.36 7.15
N LYS A 892 -30.89 8.69 6.07
CA LYS A 892 -30.97 9.99 5.41
C LYS A 892 -31.53 9.77 4.00
N PRO A 893 -32.59 10.49 3.58
CA PRO A 893 -33.06 10.39 2.20
C PRO A 893 -31.95 10.85 1.24
N ALA A 894 -31.81 10.17 0.11
CA ALA A 894 -30.88 10.58 -0.93
C ALA A 894 -31.38 11.91 -1.54
N ALA A 895 -30.53 12.94 -1.52
CA ALA A 895 -30.87 14.25 -2.09
C ALA A 895 -30.89 14.25 -3.64
N PHE A 896 -30.28 13.24 -4.25
CA PHE A 896 -30.15 13.10 -5.71
C PHE A 896 -30.44 11.66 -6.13
N ILE A 897 -31.03 11.51 -7.31
CA ILE A 897 -31.26 10.22 -7.96
C ILE A 897 -30.61 10.30 -9.34
N SER A 898 -29.62 9.45 -9.60
CA SER A 898 -29.06 9.20 -10.94
C SER A 898 -29.42 7.79 -11.37
N THR A 899 -29.71 7.60 -12.65
CA THR A 899 -30.08 6.28 -13.22
C THR A 899 -29.42 5.97 -14.57
N ILE A 900 -28.47 6.80 -15.01
CA ILE A 900 -27.81 6.69 -16.32
C ILE A 900 -26.43 6.01 -16.22
N SER A 901 -25.75 6.13 -15.08
CA SER A 901 -24.44 5.55 -14.83
C SER A 901 -24.25 5.17 -13.36
N ASP A 902 -23.37 4.21 -13.10
CA ASP A 902 -22.88 3.92 -11.75
C ASP A 902 -21.38 3.63 -11.79
N GLU A 903 -20.60 4.52 -11.18
CA GLU A 903 -19.14 4.49 -11.11
C GLU A 903 -18.60 3.90 -9.79
N ARG A 904 -19.49 3.51 -8.86
CA ARG A 904 -19.12 3.09 -7.50
C ARG A 904 -18.72 1.61 -7.40
N GLY A 905 -18.96 0.84 -8.47
CA GLY A 905 -18.66 -0.59 -8.57
C GLY A 905 -17.18 -0.88 -8.86
N GLN A 906 -16.88 -2.16 -9.16
CA GLN A 906 -15.55 -2.56 -9.65
C GLN A 906 -15.30 -2.09 -11.10
N GLU A 907 -16.36 -1.91 -11.87
CA GLU A 907 -16.35 -1.35 -13.22
C GLU A 907 -17.45 -0.29 -13.34
N LEU A 908 -17.23 0.67 -14.25
CA LEU A 908 -18.23 1.66 -14.64
C LEU A 908 -19.39 0.99 -15.36
N LEU A 909 -20.63 1.31 -14.96
CA LEU A 909 -21.85 0.87 -15.61
C LEU A 909 -22.50 2.04 -16.38
N TYR A 910 -22.95 1.79 -17.61
CA TYR A 910 -23.84 2.67 -18.39
C TYR A 910 -25.21 1.99 -18.52
N ALA A 911 -26.24 2.56 -17.89
CA ALA A 911 -27.58 1.97 -17.75
C ALA A 911 -27.59 0.48 -17.33
N GLY A 912 -26.63 0.08 -16.47
CA GLY A 912 -26.45 -1.29 -16.00
C GLY A 912 -25.54 -2.18 -16.85
N MET A 913 -25.15 -1.75 -18.06
CA MET A 913 -24.16 -2.45 -18.89
C MET A 913 -22.74 -2.07 -18.47
N ARG A 914 -21.85 -3.06 -18.27
CA ARG A 914 -20.45 -2.80 -17.92
C ARG A 914 -19.72 -2.13 -19.09
N ILE A 915 -18.82 -1.22 -18.78
CA ILE A 915 -17.96 -0.58 -19.78
C ILE A 915 -17.13 -1.60 -20.58
N SER A 916 -16.73 -2.72 -19.95
CA SER A 916 -16.07 -3.84 -20.61
C SER A 916 -16.95 -4.50 -21.68
N ASP A 917 -18.23 -4.74 -21.40
CA ASP A 917 -19.20 -5.29 -22.35
C ASP A 917 -19.53 -4.29 -23.48
N VAL A 918 -19.59 -2.98 -23.20
CA VAL A 918 -19.81 -1.93 -24.21
C VAL A 918 -18.75 -1.97 -25.32
N PHE A 919 -17.48 -2.16 -24.97
CA PHE A 919 -16.39 -2.32 -25.95
C PHE A 919 -16.36 -3.72 -26.58
N LYS A 920 -16.62 -4.77 -25.79
CA LYS A 920 -16.62 -6.16 -26.27
C LYS A 920 -17.70 -6.42 -27.34
N GLU A 921 -18.83 -5.72 -27.26
CA GLU A 921 -19.96 -5.87 -28.16
C GLU A 921 -20.04 -4.77 -29.24
N ASP A 922 -18.96 -3.99 -29.42
CA ASP A 922 -18.79 -2.92 -30.43
C ASP A 922 -20.00 -1.99 -30.60
N ILE A 923 -20.51 -1.49 -29.47
CA ILE A 923 -21.80 -0.78 -29.39
C ILE A 923 -21.75 0.64 -30.01
N GLY A 924 -20.55 1.17 -30.27
CA GLY A 924 -20.34 2.46 -30.93
C GLY A 924 -20.76 3.69 -30.09
N LEU A 925 -20.51 4.89 -30.64
CA LEU A 925 -20.84 6.14 -29.95
C LEU A 925 -22.35 6.34 -29.87
N GLY A 926 -23.08 5.97 -30.94
CA GLY A 926 -24.54 6.04 -30.95
C GLY A 926 -25.19 5.11 -29.93
N GLY A 927 -24.57 3.96 -29.63
CA GLY A 927 -25.04 3.05 -28.59
C GLY A 927 -24.68 3.51 -27.18
N VAL A 928 -23.56 4.21 -26.97
CA VAL A 928 -23.28 4.89 -25.69
C VAL A 928 -24.29 6.01 -25.42
N VAL A 929 -24.62 6.83 -26.43
CA VAL A 929 -25.71 7.81 -26.34
C VAL A 929 -27.04 7.12 -26.02
N SER A 930 -27.34 5.99 -26.68
CA SER A 930 -28.53 5.18 -26.40
C SER A 930 -28.62 4.73 -24.94
N LEU A 931 -27.54 4.20 -24.37
CA LEU A 931 -27.51 3.77 -22.98
C LEU A 931 -27.65 4.96 -22.02
N LEU A 932 -26.94 6.07 -22.26
CA LEU A 932 -26.93 7.19 -21.32
C LEU A 932 -28.19 8.06 -21.37
N TRP A 933 -28.77 8.29 -22.55
CA TRP A 933 -29.92 9.20 -22.70
C TRP A 933 -31.25 8.45 -22.62
N PHE A 934 -31.32 7.26 -23.26
CA PHE A 934 -32.55 6.48 -23.35
C PHE A 934 -32.61 5.33 -22.36
N LYS A 935 -31.49 4.93 -21.75
CA LYS A 935 -31.38 3.73 -20.88
C LYS A 935 -31.88 2.45 -21.58
N ARG A 936 -31.82 2.43 -22.91
CA ARG A 936 -32.14 1.29 -23.77
C ARG A 936 -30.91 0.92 -24.57
N ARG A 937 -30.79 -0.37 -24.91
CA ARG A 937 -29.87 -0.83 -25.95
C ARG A 937 -30.62 -0.83 -27.28
N LEU A 938 -30.51 0.27 -28.03
CA LEU A 938 -31.12 0.38 -29.35
C LEU A 938 -30.45 -0.56 -30.37
N GLN A 939 -31.19 -0.86 -31.44
CA GLN A 939 -30.72 -1.71 -32.53
C GLN A 939 -29.57 -1.05 -33.31
N PRO A 940 -28.68 -1.82 -33.97
CA PRO A 940 -27.51 -1.27 -34.68
C PRO A 940 -27.84 -0.20 -35.73
N TRP A 941 -29.00 -0.29 -36.39
CA TRP A 941 -29.43 0.74 -37.35
C TRP A 941 -29.80 2.06 -36.66
N ALA A 942 -30.39 2.00 -35.47
CA ALA A 942 -30.81 3.17 -34.72
C ALA A 942 -29.60 3.85 -34.04
N THR A 943 -28.66 3.07 -33.51
CA THR A 943 -27.39 3.62 -33.01
C THR A 943 -26.57 4.23 -34.15
N LYS A 944 -26.54 3.59 -35.32
CA LYS A 944 -25.84 4.15 -36.49
C LYS A 944 -26.51 5.42 -37.04
N PHE A 945 -27.84 5.50 -36.98
CA PHE A 945 -28.58 6.72 -37.29
C PHE A 945 -28.19 7.88 -36.35
N ILE A 946 -28.10 7.63 -35.04
CA ILE A 946 -27.63 8.63 -34.05
C ILE A 946 -26.24 9.14 -34.42
N GLU A 947 -25.29 8.26 -34.77
CA GLU A 947 -23.95 8.67 -35.21
C GLU A 947 -23.99 9.53 -36.48
N MET A 948 -24.82 9.16 -37.46
CA MET A 948 -24.99 9.92 -38.69
C MET A 948 -25.55 11.33 -38.41
N VAL A 949 -26.49 11.48 -37.48
CA VAL A 949 -27.00 12.79 -37.04
C VAL A 949 -25.87 13.65 -36.44
N LEU A 950 -25.02 13.08 -35.58
CA LEU A 950 -23.88 13.79 -35.01
C LEU A 950 -22.87 14.23 -36.08
N MET A 951 -22.61 13.39 -37.10
CA MET A 951 -21.74 13.73 -38.22
C MET A 951 -22.31 14.84 -39.10
N LEU A 952 -23.61 14.80 -39.43
CA LEU A 952 -24.28 15.79 -40.28
C LEU A 952 -24.45 17.16 -39.58
N THR A 953 -24.49 17.17 -38.25
CA THR A 953 -24.61 18.39 -37.43
C THR A 953 -23.26 18.91 -36.92
N ALA A 954 -22.14 18.25 -37.22
CA ALA A 954 -20.82 18.54 -36.66
C ALA A 954 -20.36 20.00 -36.87
N ASP A 955 -20.40 20.51 -38.11
CA ASP A 955 -20.10 21.91 -38.41
C ASP A 955 -20.92 22.47 -39.59
N HIS A 956 -20.96 23.80 -39.75
CA HIS A 956 -21.58 24.51 -40.87
C HIS A 956 -20.84 25.83 -41.22
N GLY A 957 -19.56 25.92 -40.88
CA GLY A 957 -18.69 27.06 -41.16
C GLY A 957 -18.77 28.21 -40.14
N PRO A 958 -17.79 29.12 -40.18
CA PRO A 958 -17.54 30.11 -39.12
C PRO A 958 -18.59 31.23 -39.01
N ALA A 959 -19.47 31.36 -40.00
CA ALA A 959 -20.44 32.46 -40.09
C ALA A 959 -21.72 32.25 -39.25
N VAL A 960 -21.93 31.05 -38.70
CA VAL A 960 -23.08 30.80 -37.80
C VAL A 960 -22.80 31.36 -36.40
N SER A 961 -23.84 31.81 -35.70
CA SER A 961 -23.71 32.57 -34.43
C SER A 961 -22.78 31.91 -33.42
N GLY A 962 -22.92 30.61 -33.18
CA GLY A 962 -22.08 29.91 -32.20
C GLY A 962 -20.63 29.69 -32.65
N ALA A 963 -20.39 29.51 -33.94
CA ALA A 963 -19.03 29.40 -34.47
C ALA A 963 -18.31 30.76 -34.37
N MET A 964 -18.98 31.84 -34.75
CA MET A 964 -18.46 33.21 -34.61
C MET A 964 -18.18 33.55 -33.14
N ASN A 965 -19.10 33.27 -32.21
CA ASN A 965 -18.88 33.48 -30.78
C ASN A 965 -17.70 32.66 -30.22
N THR A 966 -17.52 31.42 -30.68
CA THR A 966 -16.38 30.57 -30.31
C THR A 966 -15.07 31.16 -30.81
N ILE A 967 -15.05 31.62 -32.06
CA ILE A 967 -13.88 32.25 -32.70
C ILE A 967 -13.51 33.56 -31.97
N VAL A 968 -14.48 34.44 -31.71
CA VAL A 968 -14.26 35.71 -31.00
C VAL A 968 -13.73 35.48 -29.59
N ALA A 969 -14.33 34.56 -28.81
CA ALA A 969 -13.85 34.22 -27.47
C ALA A 969 -12.42 33.64 -27.50
N THR A 970 -12.11 32.78 -28.47
CA THR A 970 -10.78 32.20 -28.65
C THR A 970 -9.72 33.24 -28.97
N ARG A 971 -10.06 34.18 -29.87
CA ARG A 971 -9.24 35.34 -30.25
C ARG A 971 -9.07 36.33 -29.09
N ALA A 972 -10.04 36.40 -28.17
CA ALA A 972 -9.91 37.12 -26.90
C ALA A 972 -9.06 36.39 -25.84
N GLY A 973 -8.25 35.41 -26.25
CA GLY A 973 -7.28 34.72 -25.40
C GLY A 973 -7.86 33.63 -24.50
N LYS A 974 -9.17 33.36 -24.54
CA LYS A 974 -9.83 32.38 -23.65
C LYS A 974 -9.40 30.93 -23.93
N ASP A 975 -9.63 30.08 -22.95
CA ASP A 975 -9.43 28.62 -23.00
C ASP A 975 -10.52 27.92 -23.82
N LEU A 976 -10.35 26.61 -24.05
CA LEU A 976 -11.26 25.79 -24.85
C LEU A 976 -12.69 25.77 -24.30
N ILE A 977 -12.86 25.63 -22.98
CA ILE A 977 -14.17 25.49 -22.35
C ILE A 977 -14.93 26.81 -22.40
N SER A 978 -14.28 27.91 -22.02
CA SER A 978 -14.85 29.27 -22.13
C SER A 978 -15.25 29.61 -23.57
N SER A 979 -14.41 29.27 -24.55
CA SER A 979 -14.71 29.51 -25.96
C SER A 979 -15.86 28.66 -26.48
N LEU A 980 -15.87 27.37 -26.16
CA LEU A 980 -16.94 26.45 -26.55
C LEU A 980 -18.27 26.88 -25.93
N ALA A 981 -18.30 27.20 -24.63
CA ALA A 981 -19.49 27.68 -23.94
C ALA A 981 -20.05 28.97 -24.55
N SER A 982 -19.19 29.93 -24.90
CA SER A 982 -19.56 31.16 -25.62
C SER A 982 -20.32 30.87 -26.93
N GLY A 983 -19.92 29.82 -27.65
CA GLY A 983 -20.60 29.34 -28.85
C GLY A 983 -21.90 28.59 -28.57
N LEU A 984 -21.87 27.62 -27.64
CA LEU A 984 -23.02 26.79 -27.30
C LEU A 984 -24.18 27.59 -26.70
N LEU A 985 -23.90 28.66 -25.94
CA LEU A 985 -24.91 29.58 -25.41
C LEU A 985 -25.67 30.37 -26.48
N THR A 986 -25.28 30.29 -27.76
CA THR A 986 -26.09 30.82 -28.87
C THR A 986 -27.15 29.84 -29.37
N ILE A 987 -27.07 28.56 -28.99
CA ILE A 987 -28.00 27.52 -29.43
C ILE A 987 -29.32 27.67 -28.68
N GLY A 988 -30.42 27.70 -29.42
CA GLY A 988 -31.77 27.95 -28.93
C GLY A 988 -32.75 28.19 -30.08
N SER A 989 -33.88 28.84 -29.80
CA SER A 989 -35.01 28.98 -30.75
C SER A 989 -34.67 29.59 -32.12
N ARG A 990 -33.63 30.43 -32.23
CA ARG A 990 -33.21 31.04 -33.51
C ARG A 990 -32.01 30.35 -34.19
N PHE A 991 -31.29 29.49 -33.49
CA PHE A 991 -30.10 28.80 -33.99
C PHE A 991 -30.02 27.40 -33.37
N GLY A 992 -30.26 26.36 -34.15
CA GLY A 992 -30.29 24.97 -33.70
C GLY A 992 -31.65 24.45 -33.21
N GLY A 993 -32.57 25.32 -32.76
CA GLY A 993 -33.91 24.91 -32.30
C GLY A 993 -34.89 24.43 -33.39
N ALA A 994 -34.49 24.42 -34.66
CA ALA A 994 -35.35 24.02 -35.77
C ALA A 994 -35.69 22.51 -35.77
N LEU A 995 -34.86 21.67 -35.13
CA LEU A 995 -35.11 20.23 -35.05
C LEU A 995 -36.31 19.92 -34.14
N ASP A 996 -36.32 20.43 -32.91
CA ASP A 996 -37.43 20.26 -31.97
C ASP A 996 -38.74 20.85 -32.51
N GLU A 997 -38.70 22.06 -33.10
CA GLU A 997 -39.89 22.71 -33.64
C GLU A 997 -40.47 21.93 -34.83
N ALA A 998 -39.62 21.44 -35.75
CA ALA A 998 -40.06 20.59 -36.85
C ALA A 998 -40.66 19.27 -36.34
N ALA A 999 -39.99 18.60 -35.40
CA ALA A 999 -40.49 17.35 -34.80
C ALA A 999 -41.89 17.55 -34.19
N SER A 1000 -42.08 18.63 -33.42
CA SER A 1000 -43.38 18.96 -32.82
C SER A 1000 -44.44 19.26 -33.89
N MET A 1001 -44.15 20.16 -34.85
CA MET A 1001 -45.13 20.59 -35.86
C MET A 1001 -45.59 19.44 -36.77
N PHE A 1002 -44.67 18.60 -37.25
CA PHE A 1002 -45.04 17.47 -38.10
C PHE A 1002 -45.77 16.38 -37.33
N SER A 1003 -45.34 16.10 -36.08
CA SER A 1003 -46.02 15.11 -35.23
C SER A 1003 -47.45 15.54 -34.94
N GLU A 1004 -47.66 16.75 -34.41
CA GLU A 1004 -49.00 17.28 -34.09
C GLU A 1004 -49.93 17.25 -35.31
N ALA A 1005 -49.45 17.67 -36.49
CA ALA A 1005 -50.24 17.67 -37.71
C ALA A 1005 -50.66 16.25 -38.16
N ARG A 1006 -49.75 15.27 -38.10
CA ARG A 1006 -50.05 13.88 -38.44
C ARG A 1006 -50.96 13.24 -37.39
N ASP A 1007 -50.67 13.45 -36.11
CA ASP A 1007 -51.34 12.80 -34.99
C ASP A 1007 -52.76 13.35 -34.78
N THR A 1008 -53.04 14.59 -35.19
CA THR A 1008 -54.41 15.16 -35.28
C THR A 1008 -55.16 14.77 -36.56
N GLY A 1009 -54.54 13.99 -37.46
CA GLY A 1009 -55.17 13.48 -38.68
C GLY A 1009 -55.31 14.49 -39.83
N LEU A 1010 -54.63 15.65 -39.77
CA LEU A 1010 -54.65 16.63 -40.86
C LEU A 1010 -53.99 16.05 -42.12
N THR A 1011 -54.59 16.24 -43.29
CA THR A 1011 -53.88 15.95 -44.54
C THR A 1011 -52.71 16.92 -44.74
N PRO A 1012 -51.65 16.54 -45.49
CA PRO A 1012 -50.52 17.43 -45.81
C PRO A 1012 -50.94 18.78 -46.40
N ARG A 1013 -52.06 18.82 -47.13
CA ARG A 1013 -52.62 20.06 -47.71
C ARG A 1013 -53.25 20.95 -46.63
N GLU A 1014 -54.05 20.37 -45.75
CA GLU A 1014 -54.70 21.10 -44.64
C GLU A 1014 -53.67 21.64 -43.65
N PHE A 1015 -52.63 20.87 -43.32
CA PHE A 1015 -51.53 21.35 -42.49
C PHE A 1015 -50.86 22.61 -43.09
N VAL A 1016 -50.50 22.56 -44.38
CA VAL A 1016 -49.88 23.70 -45.08
C VAL A 1016 -50.79 24.93 -45.11
N ASP A 1017 -52.08 24.75 -45.35
CA ASP A 1017 -53.02 25.86 -45.42
C ASP A 1017 -53.44 26.38 -44.03
N ASN A 1018 -53.41 25.54 -42.99
CA ASN A 1018 -53.58 25.96 -41.59
C ASN A 1018 -52.37 26.75 -41.08
N ALA A 1019 -51.14 26.31 -41.36
CA ALA A 1019 -49.92 27.08 -41.05
C ALA A 1019 -49.95 28.46 -41.72
N ARG A 1020 -50.36 28.52 -43.00
CA ARG A 1020 -50.58 29.78 -43.72
C ARG A 1020 -51.64 30.67 -43.06
N LYS A 1021 -52.80 30.13 -42.68
CA LYS A 1021 -53.86 30.90 -41.98
C LYS A 1021 -53.38 31.46 -40.64
N ALA A 1022 -52.57 30.69 -39.90
CA ALA A 1022 -51.96 31.11 -38.65
C ALA A 1022 -50.77 32.08 -38.82
N ASN A 1023 -50.42 32.45 -40.07
CA ASN A 1023 -49.25 33.25 -40.43
C ASN A 1023 -47.92 32.68 -39.88
N LYS A 1024 -47.80 31.36 -39.82
CA LYS A 1024 -46.60 30.63 -39.40
C LYS A 1024 -45.93 29.94 -40.59
N LEU A 1025 -44.60 29.98 -40.62
CA LEU A 1025 -43.82 29.11 -41.51
C LEU A 1025 -43.77 27.69 -40.92
N ILE A 1026 -43.60 26.68 -41.77
CA ILE A 1026 -43.44 25.30 -41.34
C ILE A 1026 -41.95 25.09 -41.03
N SER A 1027 -41.62 24.84 -39.76
CA SER A 1027 -40.24 24.56 -39.37
C SER A 1027 -39.74 23.27 -40.04
N GLY A 1028 -38.49 23.25 -40.46
CA GLY A 1028 -37.93 22.18 -41.28
C GLY A 1028 -38.22 22.26 -42.80
N ILE A 1029 -39.06 23.19 -43.27
CA ILE A 1029 -39.31 23.43 -44.71
C ILE A 1029 -38.62 24.72 -45.17
N GLY A 1030 -37.86 24.61 -46.25
CA GLY A 1030 -37.25 25.73 -46.96
C GLY A 1030 -35.72 25.75 -46.87
N HIS A 1031 -35.09 26.13 -47.98
CA HIS A 1031 -33.65 26.29 -48.08
C HIS A 1031 -33.30 27.53 -48.92
N LYS A 1032 -32.14 28.18 -48.66
CA LYS A 1032 -31.73 29.42 -49.35
C LYS A 1032 -31.29 29.21 -50.81
N ILE A 1033 -30.57 28.12 -51.09
CA ILE A 1033 -29.95 27.81 -52.40
C ILE A 1033 -30.51 26.53 -53.05
N LYS A 1034 -30.51 25.41 -52.30
CA LYS A 1034 -31.05 24.11 -52.71
C LYS A 1034 -32.55 24.13 -53.03
N SER A 1035 -32.96 23.33 -54.00
CA SER A 1035 -34.33 23.22 -54.53
C SER A 1035 -34.61 21.79 -55.03
N VAL A 1036 -35.82 21.50 -55.49
CA VAL A 1036 -36.18 20.17 -56.05
C VAL A 1036 -35.20 19.68 -57.12
N ASN A 1037 -34.68 20.58 -57.96
CA ASN A 1037 -33.75 20.25 -59.05
C ASN A 1037 -32.27 20.25 -58.62
N ASN A 1038 -31.97 20.69 -57.39
CA ASN A 1038 -30.64 20.73 -56.80
C ASN A 1038 -30.78 20.37 -55.31
N PRO A 1039 -30.92 19.07 -54.99
CA PRO A 1039 -31.23 18.62 -53.63
C PRO A 1039 -30.08 18.84 -52.65
N ASP A 1040 -30.41 18.92 -51.36
CA ASP A 1040 -29.42 18.87 -50.29
C ASP A 1040 -28.97 17.42 -50.10
N LEU A 1041 -27.71 17.12 -50.42
CA LEU A 1041 -27.18 15.75 -50.36
C LEU A 1041 -27.22 15.16 -48.94
N ARG A 1042 -27.22 16.01 -47.89
CA ARG A 1042 -27.37 15.55 -46.50
C ARG A 1042 -28.77 14.97 -46.25
N VAL A 1043 -29.78 15.60 -46.84
CA VAL A 1043 -31.18 15.17 -46.76
C VAL A 1043 -31.36 13.86 -47.53
N GLU A 1044 -30.76 13.72 -48.70
CA GLU A 1044 -30.86 12.48 -49.48
C GLU A 1044 -30.14 11.30 -48.79
N LEU A 1045 -28.97 11.51 -48.17
CA LEU A 1045 -28.30 10.49 -47.34
C LEU A 1045 -29.18 10.02 -46.17
N VAL A 1046 -29.86 10.95 -45.48
CA VAL A 1046 -30.81 10.61 -44.40
C VAL A 1046 -32.00 9.80 -44.95
N LYS A 1047 -32.62 10.25 -46.04
CA LYS A 1047 -33.77 9.57 -46.68
C LYS A 1047 -33.41 8.15 -47.14
N GLU A 1048 -32.26 7.97 -47.77
CA GLU A 1048 -31.76 6.68 -48.25
C GLU A 1048 -31.50 5.73 -47.08
N TYR A 1049 -30.78 6.19 -46.05
CA TYR A 1049 -30.50 5.39 -44.87
C TYR A 1049 -31.78 4.93 -44.17
N VAL A 1050 -32.73 5.85 -43.95
CA VAL A 1050 -33.99 5.58 -43.25
C VAL A 1050 -34.83 4.57 -44.02
N ARG A 1051 -35.06 4.77 -45.32
CA ARG A 1051 -35.83 3.82 -46.16
C ARG A 1051 -35.23 2.42 -46.23
N ASN A 1052 -33.92 2.31 -46.18
CA ASN A 1052 -33.23 1.03 -46.29
C ASN A 1052 -33.15 0.25 -44.96
N ASN A 1053 -33.32 0.90 -43.80
CA ASN A 1053 -33.01 0.31 -42.50
C ASN A 1053 -34.11 0.43 -41.43
N PHE A 1054 -35.03 1.40 -41.53
CA PHE A 1054 -36.05 1.61 -40.51
C PHE A 1054 -37.25 0.66 -40.72
N PRO A 1055 -37.88 0.16 -39.64
CA PRO A 1055 -39.08 -0.68 -39.74
C PRO A 1055 -40.32 0.10 -40.23
N SER A 1056 -40.34 1.42 -40.00
CA SER A 1056 -41.35 2.37 -40.49
C SER A 1056 -40.73 3.76 -40.59
N HIS A 1057 -41.23 4.55 -41.53
CA HIS A 1057 -40.81 5.92 -41.83
C HIS A 1057 -42.04 6.80 -42.13
N SER A 1058 -43.09 6.58 -41.32
CA SER A 1058 -44.43 7.10 -41.57
C SER A 1058 -44.56 8.62 -41.37
N LEU A 1059 -43.74 9.24 -40.51
CA LEU A 1059 -43.67 10.70 -40.38
C LEU A 1059 -42.79 11.31 -41.48
N LEU A 1060 -41.71 10.63 -41.89
CA LEU A 1060 -40.92 11.03 -43.05
C LEU A 1060 -41.79 11.08 -44.33
N ASP A 1061 -42.62 10.06 -44.58
CA ASP A 1061 -43.51 10.05 -45.74
C ASP A 1061 -44.57 11.17 -45.69
N TYR A 1062 -45.09 11.47 -44.50
CA TYR A 1062 -45.98 12.62 -44.29
C TYR A 1062 -45.27 13.94 -44.59
N ALA A 1063 -44.04 14.13 -44.09
CA ALA A 1063 -43.22 15.31 -44.34
C ALA A 1063 -42.83 15.47 -45.82
N LEU A 1064 -42.54 14.37 -46.52
CA LEU A 1064 -42.33 14.33 -47.97
C LEU A 1064 -43.60 14.66 -48.77
N ALA A 1065 -44.78 14.29 -48.28
CA ALA A 1065 -46.05 14.70 -48.86
C ALA A 1065 -46.31 16.20 -48.66
N VAL A 1066 -45.93 16.76 -47.50
CA VAL A 1066 -45.94 18.21 -47.24
C VAL A 1066 -44.96 18.93 -48.17
N GLU A 1067 -43.74 18.41 -48.35
CA GLU A 1067 -42.73 18.93 -49.30
C GLU A 1067 -43.31 19.04 -50.73
N LYS A 1068 -44.05 18.02 -51.21
CA LYS A 1068 -44.73 18.07 -52.52
C LYS A 1068 -45.75 19.22 -52.62
N VAL A 1069 -46.42 19.57 -51.52
CA VAL A 1069 -47.38 20.69 -51.48
C VAL A 1069 -46.68 22.05 -51.40
N THR A 1070 -45.54 22.15 -50.70
CA THR A 1070 -44.81 23.42 -50.54
C THR A 1070 -43.95 23.75 -51.77
N THR A 1071 -43.32 22.75 -52.38
CA THR A 1071 -42.50 22.93 -53.59
C THR A 1071 -43.29 23.37 -54.82
N GLN A 1072 -44.59 23.03 -54.90
CA GLN A 1072 -45.53 23.59 -55.89
C GLN A 1072 -45.71 25.11 -55.77
N LYS A 1073 -45.47 25.70 -54.59
CA LYS A 1073 -45.52 27.17 -54.40
C LYS A 1073 -44.19 27.83 -54.75
N LYS A 1074 -43.07 27.18 -54.44
CA LYS A 1074 -41.71 27.61 -54.78
C LYS A 1074 -40.75 26.43 -54.66
N ASP A 1075 -39.94 26.18 -55.69
CA ASP A 1075 -39.00 25.06 -55.82
C ASP A 1075 -37.99 24.90 -54.66
N THR A 1076 -37.66 26.00 -53.99
CA THR A 1076 -36.74 26.09 -52.83
C THR A 1076 -37.40 25.75 -51.47
N LEU A 1077 -38.71 25.47 -51.45
CA LEU A 1077 -39.45 25.04 -50.25
C LEU A 1077 -39.40 23.52 -50.04
N ILE A 1078 -38.19 22.95 -50.13
CA ILE A 1078 -37.86 21.55 -49.87
C ILE A 1078 -37.78 21.24 -48.37
N LEU A 1079 -37.86 19.96 -47.99
CA LEU A 1079 -37.52 19.50 -46.65
C LEU A 1079 -36.02 19.67 -46.42
N ASN A 1080 -35.63 20.44 -45.40
CA ASN A 1080 -34.22 20.68 -45.09
C ASN A 1080 -33.65 19.62 -44.13
N VAL A 1081 -32.35 19.67 -43.87
CA VAL A 1081 -31.66 18.66 -43.06
C VAL A 1081 -32.17 18.60 -41.62
N ASP A 1082 -32.50 19.75 -41.02
CA ASP A 1082 -33.04 19.85 -39.68
C ASP A 1082 -34.43 19.19 -39.58
N GLY A 1083 -35.32 19.51 -40.53
CA GLY A 1083 -36.65 18.90 -40.63
C GLY A 1083 -36.60 17.41 -40.95
N CYS A 1084 -35.69 16.98 -41.82
CA CYS A 1084 -35.52 15.57 -42.18
C CYS A 1084 -34.97 14.74 -41.02
N ILE A 1085 -33.95 15.23 -40.30
CA ILE A 1085 -33.46 14.59 -39.07
C ILE A 1085 -34.57 14.52 -38.03
N ALA A 1086 -35.32 15.60 -37.82
CA ALA A 1086 -36.38 15.68 -36.82
C ALA A 1086 -37.46 14.62 -37.01
N VAL A 1087 -38.06 14.53 -38.21
CA VAL A 1087 -39.14 13.56 -38.46
C VAL A 1087 -38.66 12.11 -38.43
N CYS A 1088 -37.46 11.85 -38.95
CA CYS A 1088 -36.86 10.52 -38.90
C CYS A 1088 -36.50 10.12 -37.46
N PHE A 1089 -36.08 11.04 -36.60
CA PHE A 1089 -35.81 10.72 -35.19
C PHE A 1089 -37.10 10.44 -34.40
N VAL A 1090 -38.21 11.11 -34.74
CA VAL A 1090 -39.53 10.76 -34.20
C VAL A 1090 -39.98 9.37 -34.66
N ASP A 1091 -39.79 9.01 -35.94
CA ASP A 1091 -40.05 7.65 -36.43
C ASP A 1091 -39.13 6.62 -35.73
N LEU A 1092 -37.86 6.95 -35.45
CA LEU A 1092 -36.96 6.09 -34.65
C LEU A 1092 -37.53 5.85 -33.24
N LEU A 1093 -37.93 6.90 -32.53
CA LEU A 1093 -38.45 6.74 -31.16
C LEU A 1093 -39.79 5.98 -31.15
N ARG A 1094 -40.71 6.29 -32.06
CA ARG A 1094 -42.06 5.70 -32.08
C ARG A 1094 -42.08 4.27 -32.63
N ASP A 1095 -41.29 3.97 -33.66
CA ASP A 1095 -41.44 2.74 -34.45
C ASP A 1095 -40.27 1.74 -34.29
N SER A 1096 -39.22 2.06 -33.53
CA SER A 1096 -38.12 1.10 -33.23
C SER A 1096 -38.50 -0.07 -32.33
N GLY A 1097 -39.67 -0.02 -31.68
CA GLY A 1097 -40.12 -1.00 -30.69
C GLY A 1097 -39.37 -0.94 -29.34
N ALA A 1098 -38.49 0.04 -29.13
CA ALA A 1098 -37.73 0.21 -27.90
C ALA A 1098 -38.40 1.12 -26.86
N PHE A 1099 -39.45 1.84 -27.25
CA PHE A 1099 -40.19 2.81 -26.45
C PHE A 1099 -41.70 2.61 -26.61
N THR A 1100 -42.46 2.94 -25.57
CA THR A 1100 -43.89 3.23 -25.69
C THR A 1100 -44.12 4.57 -26.38
N ARG A 1101 -45.36 4.85 -26.78
CA ARG A 1101 -45.70 6.12 -27.42
C ARG A 1101 -45.50 7.30 -26.46
N GLU A 1102 -45.83 7.09 -25.20
CA GLU A 1102 -45.69 8.05 -24.11
C GLU A 1102 -44.22 8.37 -23.84
N GLU A 1103 -43.35 7.35 -23.76
CA GLU A 1103 -41.89 7.53 -23.65
C GLU A 1103 -41.33 8.30 -24.86
N ALA A 1104 -41.72 7.93 -26.09
CA ALA A 1104 -41.25 8.57 -27.31
C ALA A 1104 -41.63 10.07 -27.37
N ASP A 1105 -42.88 10.39 -27.03
CA ASP A 1105 -43.37 11.77 -27.02
C ASP A 1105 -42.78 12.58 -25.85
N GLU A 1106 -42.48 11.96 -24.70
CA GLU A 1106 -41.72 12.57 -23.61
C GLU A 1106 -40.28 12.91 -24.03
N TYR A 1107 -39.55 11.99 -24.68
CA TYR A 1107 -38.18 12.23 -25.13
C TYR A 1107 -38.07 13.40 -26.12
N ILE A 1108 -39.06 13.58 -27.00
CA ILE A 1108 -39.14 14.77 -27.86
C ILE A 1108 -39.40 16.04 -27.02
N LYS A 1109 -40.39 15.98 -26.11
CA LYS A 1109 -40.78 17.12 -25.26
C LYS A 1109 -39.67 17.65 -24.35
N ILE A 1110 -38.77 16.79 -23.87
CA ILE A 1110 -37.62 17.20 -23.03
C ILE A 1110 -36.41 17.70 -23.83
N GLY A 1111 -36.51 17.79 -25.16
CA GLY A 1111 -35.50 18.44 -26.01
C GLY A 1111 -34.33 17.54 -26.45
N THR A 1112 -34.59 16.25 -26.66
CA THR A 1112 -33.54 15.29 -27.10
C THR A 1112 -32.85 15.72 -28.40
N LEU A 1113 -33.56 16.33 -29.36
CA LEU A 1113 -32.96 16.72 -30.65
C LEU A 1113 -32.07 17.96 -30.50
N ASN A 1114 -32.45 18.93 -29.65
CA ASN A 1114 -31.52 19.99 -29.23
C ASN A 1114 -30.26 19.39 -28.61
N GLY A 1115 -30.39 18.35 -27.77
CA GLY A 1115 -29.25 17.62 -27.21
C GLY A 1115 -28.32 17.07 -28.30
N LEU A 1116 -28.86 16.39 -29.31
CA LEU A 1116 -28.08 15.87 -30.44
C LEU A 1116 -27.41 16.99 -31.25
N PHE A 1117 -28.12 18.08 -31.51
CA PHE A 1117 -27.56 19.24 -32.23
C PHE A 1117 -26.42 19.88 -31.43
N VAL A 1118 -26.58 20.06 -30.12
CA VAL A 1118 -25.53 20.57 -29.22
C VAL A 1118 -24.31 19.65 -29.21
N LEU A 1119 -24.51 18.34 -29.08
CA LEU A 1119 -23.44 17.35 -29.03
C LEU A 1119 -22.66 17.29 -30.36
N GLY A 1120 -23.36 17.25 -31.50
CA GLY A 1120 -22.76 17.32 -32.83
C GLY A 1120 -22.01 18.64 -33.04
N ARG A 1121 -22.69 19.77 -32.85
CA ARG A 1121 -22.13 21.12 -33.10
C ARG A 1121 -20.90 21.44 -32.26
N SER A 1122 -20.79 20.85 -31.06
CA SER A 1122 -19.61 20.97 -30.20
C SER A 1122 -18.33 20.54 -30.91
N ILE A 1123 -18.39 19.55 -31.81
CA ILE A 1123 -17.25 19.06 -32.61
C ILE A 1123 -16.69 20.19 -33.48
N GLY A 1124 -17.55 20.88 -34.23
CA GLY A 1124 -17.16 22.02 -35.08
C GLY A 1124 -16.64 23.21 -34.27
N PHE A 1125 -17.26 23.52 -33.14
CA PHE A 1125 -16.83 24.63 -32.28
C PHE A 1125 -15.45 24.37 -31.64
N ILE A 1126 -15.19 23.15 -31.16
CA ILE A 1126 -13.85 22.72 -30.72
C ILE A 1126 -12.85 22.85 -31.88
N GLY A 1127 -13.23 22.41 -33.09
CA GLY A 1127 -12.43 22.58 -34.32
C GLY A 1127 -12.06 24.04 -34.59
N HIS A 1128 -13.02 24.96 -34.50
CA HIS A 1128 -12.78 26.40 -34.64
C HIS A 1128 -11.89 26.98 -33.53
N HIS A 1129 -12.01 26.54 -32.27
CA HIS A 1129 -11.10 26.97 -31.22
C HIS A 1129 -9.65 26.57 -31.53
N LEU A 1130 -9.43 25.29 -31.84
CA LEU A 1130 -8.11 24.75 -32.15
C LEU A 1130 -7.50 25.41 -33.39
N ASP A 1131 -8.32 25.65 -34.43
CA ASP A 1131 -7.91 26.37 -35.62
C ASP A 1131 -7.44 27.80 -35.32
N GLN A 1132 -8.22 28.59 -34.56
CA GLN A 1132 -7.84 29.97 -34.23
C GLN A 1132 -6.62 30.06 -33.31
N LYS A 1133 -6.42 29.10 -32.40
CA LYS A 1133 -5.16 28.97 -31.63
C LYS A 1133 -3.98 28.65 -32.55
N ARG A 1134 -4.13 27.71 -33.49
CA ARG A 1134 -3.12 27.32 -34.48
C ARG A 1134 -2.74 28.49 -35.40
N LEU A 1135 -3.72 29.25 -35.87
CA LEU A 1135 -3.54 30.45 -36.70
C LEU A 1135 -2.94 31.64 -35.94
N ARG A 1136 -2.86 31.56 -34.60
CA ARG A 1136 -2.42 32.66 -33.71
C ARG A 1136 -3.22 33.94 -33.93
N SER A 1137 -4.51 33.81 -34.24
CA SER A 1137 -5.39 34.92 -34.60
C SER A 1137 -5.45 35.98 -33.49
N PRO A 1138 -5.16 37.27 -33.78
CA PRO A 1138 -5.16 38.33 -32.78
C PRO A 1138 -6.57 38.68 -32.30
N LEU A 1139 -6.68 39.42 -31.19
CA LEU A 1139 -7.95 39.91 -30.63
C LEU A 1139 -8.86 40.49 -31.73
N TYR A 1140 -10.13 40.07 -31.72
CA TYR A 1140 -11.14 40.64 -32.61
C TYR A 1140 -11.77 41.87 -31.95
N ARG A 1141 -11.80 42.98 -32.68
CA ARG A 1141 -12.64 44.14 -32.39
C ARG A 1141 -13.55 44.35 -33.61
N HIS A 1142 -14.85 44.47 -33.37
CA HIS A 1142 -15.79 44.69 -34.46
C HIS A 1142 -15.54 46.08 -35.11
N PRO A 1143 -15.60 46.20 -36.44
CA PRO A 1143 -15.47 47.49 -37.13
C PRO A 1143 -16.57 48.48 -36.70
N ALA A 1144 -16.28 49.78 -36.72
CA ALA A 1144 -17.23 50.80 -36.26
C ALA A 1144 -18.25 51.21 -37.34
N ASP A 1145 -17.90 50.99 -38.60
CA ASP A 1145 -18.70 51.17 -39.81
C ASP A 1145 -19.81 50.11 -39.98
N ASP A 1146 -19.68 48.96 -39.31
CA ASP A 1146 -20.72 47.91 -39.23
C ASP A 1146 -21.70 48.14 -38.05
N ILE A 1147 -21.57 49.26 -37.31
CA ILE A 1147 -22.39 49.60 -36.13
C ILE A 1147 -23.17 50.90 -36.38
N PHE A 1148 -24.49 50.81 -36.45
CA PHE A 1148 -25.36 51.99 -36.43
C PHE A 1148 -25.48 52.55 -35.00
N ILE A 1149 -24.76 53.63 -34.70
CA ILE A 1149 -24.80 54.31 -33.39
C ILE A 1149 -25.81 55.47 -33.42
N ASN A 1150 -27.02 55.24 -32.89
CA ASN A 1150 -28.01 56.29 -32.71
C ASN A 1150 -27.73 57.07 -31.40
N MET A 1151 -27.04 58.21 -31.50
CA MET A 1151 -26.64 59.09 -30.38
C MET A 1151 -27.80 59.99 -29.85
N ALA A 1152 -29.05 59.57 -29.99
CA ALA A 1152 -30.19 60.35 -29.49
C ALA A 1152 -30.19 60.39 -27.95
N GLU A 1153 -30.07 61.60 -27.39
CA GLU A 1153 -30.02 61.94 -25.96
C GLU A 1153 -28.74 61.52 -25.18
N VAL A 1154 -27.66 62.31 -25.34
CA VAL A 1154 -26.51 62.31 -24.41
C VAL A 1154 -26.40 63.65 -23.69
N SER A 1155 -27.06 63.77 -22.54
CA SER A 1155 -27.00 64.95 -21.66
C SER A 1155 -25.94 64.83 -20.55
N THR A 1156 -24.75 64.29 -20.86
CA THR A 1156 -23.53 64.48 -20.01
C THR A 1156 -22.23 64.13 -20.75
N PRO A 1157 -21.20 65.00 -20.75
CA PRO A 1157 -19.92 64.71 -21.39
C PRO A 1157 -18.89 64.13 -20.42
N ARG A 1158 -18.23 63.01 -20.78
CA ARG A 1158 -16.93 62.64 -20.18
C ARG A 1158 -15.90 62.13 -21.19
N VAL A 1159 -14.95 63.03 -21.47
CA VAL A 1159 -13.52 62.79 -21.68
C VAL A 1159 -13.13 61.84 -22.84
N LEU A 1160 -12.94 62.45 -24.02
CA LEU A 1160 -11.94 61.98 -24.98
C LEU A 1160 -10.54 62.37 -24.48
N GLY A 1161 -9.77 61.38 -24.02
CA GLY A 1161 -8.33 61.55 -23.83
C GLY A 1161 -7.63 61.61 -25.19
N ARG A 1162 -6.81 62.64 -25.42
CA ARG A 1162 -5.93 62.71 -26.61
C ARG A 1162 -4.90 61.58 -26.58
N MET A 1163 -4.60 61.01 -27.74
CA MET A 1163 -3.28 60.42 -27.98
C MET A 1163 -2.52 61.29 -28.99
N ALA A 1164 -1.25 61.49 -28.67
CA ALA A 1164 -0.16 61.78 -29.61
C ALA A 1164 0.71 60.50 -29.66
#